data_AF-A0A5N5QR91-F1
#
_entry.id   AF-A0A5N5QR91-F1
#
_cell.length_a   1.000
_cell.length_b   1.000
_cell.length_c   1.000
_cell.angle_alpha   90.00
_cell.angle_beta   90.00
_cell.angle_gamma   90.00
#
_symmetry.space_group_name_H-M   'P 1'
#
loop_
_entity.id
_entity.type
_entity.pdbx_description
1 polymer ?
#
loop_
_entity_poly.entity_id
_entity_poly.type
_entity_poly.pdbx_seq_one_letter_code
_entity_poly.pdbx_strand_id
1 'polypeptide(L)'
;MHEPAYVMYLLPLDFLWPAVHHVRAACFKLDELELDNQPLDTVSSLRFSSSHPQLLLAASWDSNARLYDIVQNDCRSTLQHKAAVLDCCFSNNNQAFTGGLDTWVRSWDLETEKMSVLGTHDATVSCVSFDKETNLLVTGSWDKSLRLWDPRLANTNSAAVGSIFMQPERVYRMDIVGTKLVVGLAGRLVHIYDVRKMDTPMQIRESSLKYMTRAITCMPDGQGYACASIEGRVSVEYFDPSPEVQSKRYAFKCHRRPSPTEKDVDQVWSVNSLAFHPVYGTFASGGSDGTVCFWDHTAKKRLRQTPRYREAVSALAFNPSGTKLAVGIGYMWDEGEEGGKRSRPGVVIRDVGNEVKHFPFLFSVGANMYYLFALAIAALATASPLQLRQADPCATIAPKGWYTPSQVLGCLRSFPYNETLRDNIVDVVSKTFNFHTSVSFHLNMPDPFTDDTVDLQGELQRIRNTKYDTDFDLHQDVSRNVKRLNDGHAGYINYCYDSLFVTYLPFPLAVLARPDALDVQNIHIVPEASAVAKSQFGDDAVAKWEAALGRKLADFDGARIVAINDKDPWTVVDENASVNGGYQAHTTRQNAFFSSYQRATSEWSYRLGDFAQWSLPVRGDSVTLRLVRNGVDAEETYTVPYFSRIGSSTVAFTDAKSLWQKNCVATASTNGESYYNQAQAKTKVAPEKPRFQPDPEIAPVINGRRQAISTLVADGPLFDVALPSPLTPPEPIIGSGALQFHMLDDNRTAVLALGSFSGSFADVQKGILDGVNAVKEKGATHLLVDVGSQTNNGGGYICLAAWLHRVLAGPGPGSEPQPGLDGSIRAQDLAQKITTKIVSNNTGIDPKREMLYNPLNWRDTNSKRFPANFNWLTPPIDRQVNGVADRFSQKIGDDCIPYDLTPPVTKPFEFDNIAIMNNGRCASSCSLFTISMRTKYNVKTVVVGGKPGTTQQYCGVVGGQSLNFATIDSEVKTAGFKSDLLAPPDFITDSYQGITWKLGYSILDANSFEEFKTHPAQFSFPLLPSTVNNPVALWKDIAKRLWPN
;
A
#
# COMPACT_ATOMS: atom_id res chain seq x y z
N MET A 1 23.04 -82.66 2.56
CA MET A 1 24.52 -82.80 2.52
C MET A 1 25.08 -81.60 1.78
N HIS A 2 26.09 -80.99 2.37
CA HIS A 2 27.08 -80.08 1.80
C HIS A 2 26.66 -78.69 1.26
N GLU A 3 26.97 -77.68 2.07
CA GLU A 3 27.73 -76.45 1.73
C GLU A 3 28.68 -76.60 0.51
N PRO A 4 29.06 -75.52 -0.22
CA PRO A 4 29.99 -74.53 0.37
C PRO A 4 29.95 -73.08 -0.16
N ALA A 5 30.69 -72.26 0.59
CA ALA A 5 31.13 -70.89 0.35
C ALA A 5 32.08 -70.73 -0.85
N TYR A 6 32.26 -69.48 -1.34
CA TYR A 6 33.57 -68.84 -1.51
C TYR A 6 33.43 -67.32 -1.75
N VAL A 7 34.32 -66.56 -1.09
CA VAL A 7 34.55 -65.10 -1.18
C VAL A 7 35.88 -64.85 -1.90
N MET A 8 36.05 -63.64 -2.48
CA MET A 8 37.29 -62.95 -2.96
C MET A 8 37.47 -62.85 -4.49
N TYR A 9 38.01 -61.77 -5.11
CA TYR A 9 38.17 -60.32 -4.85
C TYR A 9 38.68 -59.70 -6.19
N LEU A 10 38.47 -58.38 -6.41
CA LEU A 10 39.22 -57.40 -7.26
C LEU A 10 38.55 -56.77 -8.52
N LEU A 11 37.95 -55.58 -8.30
CA LEU A 11 38.17 -54.23 -8.92
C LEU A 11 38.20 -54.04 -10.47
N PRO A 12 37.77 -52.88 -11.04
CA PRO A 12 37.86 -51.52 -10.47
C PRO A 12 36.61 -50.62 -10.53
N LEU A 13 36.75 -49.52 -9.78
CA LEU A 13 35.87 -48.37 -9.67
C LEU A 13 35.63 -47.71 -11.02
N ASP A 14 34.36 -47.60 -11.41
CA ASP A 14 33.70 -46.39 -11.91
C ASP A 14 32.28 -46.82 -12.34
N PHE A 15 31.27 -45.98 -12.08
CA PHE A 15 29.83 -46.28 -12.13
C PHE A 15 29.23 -46.88 -10.85
N LEU A 16 29.00 -46.03 -9.85
CA LEU A 16 27.73 -45.88 -9.11
C LEU A 16 27.98 -45.09 -7.81
N TRP A 17 27.91 -43.76 -7.91
CA TRP A 17 27.69 -42.87 -6.76
C TRP A 17 26.81 -41.74 -7.27
N PRO A 18 25.48 -41.76 -7.00
CA PRO A 18 24.98 -41.18 -5.75
C PRO A 18 23.63 -41.78 -5.27
N ALA A 19 23.62 -42.54 -4.17
CA ALA A 19 22.37 -42.93 -3.49
C ALA A 19 22.50 -43.03 -1.95
N VAL A 20 23.39 -42.26 -1.33
CA VAL A 20 23.55 -42.23 0.14
C VAL A 20 23.58 -40.80 0.71
N HIS A 21 22.66 -39.93 0.26
CA HIS A 21 22.45 -38.63 0.91
C HIS A 21 21.00 -38.27 1.25
N HIS A 22 20.02 -39.15 1.04
CA HIS A 22 18.62 -38.90 1.39
C HIS A 22 18.19 -39.49 2.73
N VAL A 23 18.92 -39.18 3.80
CA VAL A 23 18.32 -39.08 5.15
C VAL A 23 19.02 -37.92 5.88
N ARG A 24 18.67 -36.68 5.52
CA ARG A 24 18.92 -35.51 6.37
C ARG A 24 17.59 -34.84 6.67
N ALA A 25 17.22 -34.93 7.94
CA ALA A 25 16.28 -34.11 8.70
C ALA A 25 15.19 -33.38 7.90
N ALA A 26 13.93 -33.82 8.08
CA ALA A 26 12.78 -32.94 7.90
C ALA A 26 13.02 -31.64 8.67
N CYS A 27 13.34 -30.57 7.94
CA CYS A 27 13.57 -29.25 8.50
C CYS A 27 12.19 -28.62 8.71
N PHE A 28 11.65 -28.69 9.92
CA PHE A 28 10.56 -27.82 10.34
C PHE A 28 11.02 -26.37 10.08
N LYS A 29 10.38 -25.67 9.14
CA LYS A 29 10.62 -24.24 8.92
C LYS A 29 9.87 -23.53 10.06
N LEU A 30 10.61 -22.93 10.98
CA LEU A 30 10.04 -22.11 12.05
C LEU A 30 9.60 -20.77 11.45
N ASP A 31 8.47 -20.24 11.91
CA ASP A 31 7.86 -19.03 11.39
C ASP A 31 8.73 -17.78 11.66
N GLU A 32 8.82 -16.91 10.66
CA GLU A 32 9.47 -15.60 10.74
C GLU A 32 8.40 -14.54 10.45
N LEU A 33 8.24 -13.57 11.35
CA LEU A 33 7.26 -12.49 11.28
C LEU A 33 7.99 -11.16 11.13
N GLU A 34 7.74 -10.43 10.04
CA GLU A 34 8.18 -9.04 9.93
C GLU A 34 7.19 -8.11 10.63
N LEU A 35 7.69 -7.26 11.53
CA LEU A 35 6.83 -6.33 12.26
C LEU A 35 6.20 -5.27 11.33
N ASP A 36 4.93 -4.90 11.54
CA ASP A 36 4.36 -3.75 10.84
C ASP A 36 4.98 -2.43 11.36
N ASN A 37 4.89 -1.34 10.59
CA ASN A 37 5.56 -0.05 10.88
C ASN A 37 7.08 -0.23 11.09
N GLN A 38 7.75 -0.77 10.06
CA GLN A 38 9.19 -1.02 10.05
C GLN A 38 9.98 0.30 10.20
N PRO A 39 11.14 0.28 10.91
CA PRO A 39 12.04 1.43 10.93
C PRO A 39 12.52 1.81 9.53
N LEU A 40 12.63 3.11 9.25
CA LEU A 40 13.01 3.63 7.92
C LEU A 40 14.53 3.63 7.68
N ASP A 41 15.30 3.45 8.75
CA ASP A 41 16.77 3.36 8.74
C ASP A 41 17.22 2.26 9.73
N THR A 42 18.51 1.93 9.73
CA THR A 42 19.12 0.82 10.46
C THR A 42 18.70 0.74 11.92
N VAL A 43 18.29 -0.46 12.34
CA VAL A 43 17.93 -0.77 13.73
C VAL A 43 19.20 -0.88 14.56
N SER A 44 19.37 -0.01 15.55
CA SER A 44 20.59 0.10 16.35
C SER A 44 20.58 -0.78 17.61
N SER A 45 19.40 -1.00 18.19
CA SER A 45 19.22 -1.82 19.39
C SER A 45 17.80 -2.40 19.48
N LEU A 46 17.71 -3.59 20.07
CA LEU A 46 16.48 -4.30 20.36
C LEU A 46 16.49 -4.79 21.81
N ARG A 47 15.38 -4.62 22.53
CA ARG A 47 15.22 -5.11 23.91
C ARG A 47 13.80 -5.61 24.14
N PHE A 48 13.66 -6.83 24.64
CA PHE A 48 12.37 -7.31 25.14
C PHE A 48 12.11 -6.84 26.57
N SER A 49 10.84 -6.63 26.91
CA SER A 49 10.44 -6.47 28.31
C SER A 49 10.66 -7.78 29.07
N SER A 50 11.22 -7.69 30.27
CA SER A 50 11.45 -8.88 31.12
C SER A 50 10.18 -9.53 31.65
N SER A 51 9.09 -8.78 31.72
CA SER A 51 7.83 -9.21 32.36
C SER A 51 6.71 -9.45 31.36
N HIS A 52 6.75 -8.78 30.20
CA HIS A 52 5.80 -9.00 29.11
C HIS A 52 6.55 -9.48 27.87
N PRO A 53 6.59 -10.80 27.61
CA PRO A 53 7.38 -11.37 26.52
C PRO A 53 6.92 -10.93 25.12
N GLN A 54 5.76 -10.28 25.01
CA GLN A 54 5.23 -9.70 23.78
C GLN A 54 5.73 -8.27 23.49
N LEU A 55 6.31 -7.56 24.46
CA LEU A 55 6.75 -6.17 24.26
C LEU A 55 8.22 -6.08 23.85
N LEU A 56 8.48 -5.36 22.77
CA LEU A 56 9.81 -5.16 22.19
C LEU A 56 10.08 -3.67 21.96
N LEU A 57 11.17 -3.14 22.51
CA LEU A 57 11.69 -1.83 22.13
C LEU A 57 12.67 -1.97 20.99
N ALA A 58 12.58 -1.06 20.02
CA ALA A 58 13.52 -0.91 18.92
C ALA A 58 14.02 0.53 18.83
N ALA A 59 15.33 0.72 18.83
CA ALA A 59 15.96 1.99 18.50
C ALA A 59 16.42 1.97 17.04
N SER A 60 16.25 3.08 16.31
CA SER A 60 16.64 3.17 14.90
C SER A 60 17.36 4.48 14.59
N TRP A 61 18.13 4.42 13.50
CA TRP A 61 18.81 5.58 12.92
C TRP A 61 17.87 6.57 12.23
N ASP A 62 16.60 6.21 12.03
CA ASP A 62 15.55 7.09 11.50
C ASP A 62 15.08 8.15 12.51
N SER A 63 15.84 8.31 13.59
CA SER A 63 15.58 9.19 14.73
C SER A 63 14.36 8.80 15.56
N ASN A 64 13.89 7.54 15.50
CA ASN A 64 12.81 7.07 16.34
C ASN A 64 13.20 5.86 17.21
N ALA A 65 12.60 5.81 18.40
CA ALA A 65 12.47 4.61 19.21
C ALA A 65 11.01 4.12 19.15
N ARG A 66 10.79 2.83 18.97
CA ARG A 66 9.46 2.23 18.80
C ARG A 66 9.22 1.16 19.85
N LEU A 67 8.01 1.10 20.38
CA LEU A 67 7.53 0.02 21.23
C LEU A 67 6.58 -0.85 20.41
N TYR A 68 6.94 -2.10 20.20
CA TYR A 68 6.14 -3.08 19.48
C TYR A 68 5.46 -4.07 20.43
N ASP A 69 4.26 -4.50 20.05
CA ASP A 69 3.68 -5.75 20.50
C ASP A 69 3.86 -6.81 19.40
N ILE A 70 4.72 -7.79 19.67
CA ILE A 70 5.10 -8.83 18.71
C ILE A 70 4.02 -9.91 18.50
N VAL A 71 2.95 -9.92 19.31
CA VAL A 71 1.80 -10.84 19.14
C VAL A 71 0.74 -10.18 18.28
N GLN A 72 0.47 -8.89 18.52
CA GLN A 72 -0.49 -8.10 17.75
C GLN A 72 0.07 -7.60 16.40
N ASN A 73 1.39 -7.73 16.21
CA ASN A 73 2.13 -7.16 15.09
C ASN A 73 1.95 -5.65 14.96
N ASP A 74 1.93 -4.94 16.09
CA ASP A 74 1.58 -3.53 16.12
C ASP A 74 2.68 -2.68 16.78
N CYS A 75 2.83 -1.45 16.31
CA CYS A 75 3.71 -0.46 16.91
C CYS A 75 2.88 0.40 17.87
N ARG A 76 2.92 0.06 19.16
CA ARG A 76 2.10 0.68 20.21
C ARG A 76 2.36 2.15 20.39
N SER A 77 3.63 2.56 20.36
CA SER A 77 3.99 3.96 20.51
C SER A 77 5.37 4.22 19.90
N THR A 78 5.60 5.46 19.48
CA THR A 78 6.85 5.90 18.85
C THR A 78 7.34 7.17 19.52
N LEU A 79 8.59 7.15 19.99
CA LEU A 79 9.28 8.31 20.53
C LEU A 79 10.28 8.86 19.51
N GLN A 80 10.05 10.09 19.06
CA GLN A 80 10.94 10.80 18.13
C GLN A 80 12.07 11.54 18.86
N HIS A 81 13.30 11.39 18.35
CA HIS A 81 14.51 12.08 18.74
C HIS A 81 14.91 13.11 17.67
N LYS A 82 15.88 13.99 17.99
CA LYS A 82 16.40 14.97 17.00
C LYS A 82 17.43 14.37 16.04
N ALA A 83 17.94 13.19 16.34
CA ALA A 83 18.91 12.44 15.54
C ALA A 83 18.80 10.95 15.88
N ALA A 84 19.58 10.10 15.18
CA ALA A 84 19.58 8.65 15.33
C ALA A 84 19.61 8.18 16.80
N VAL A 85 18.71 7.26 17.14
CA VAL A 85 18.70 6.57 18.44
C VAL A 85 19.66 5.39 18.37
N LEU A 86 20.57 5.26 19.32
CA LEU A 86 21.63 4.24 19.28
C LEU A 86 21.39 3.10 20.25
N ASP A 87 20.68 3.35 21.34
CA ASP A 87 20.34 2.31 22.30
C ASP A 87 19.07 2.64 23.09
N CYS A 88 18.41 1.59 23.58
CA CYS A 88 17.21 1.69 24.40
C CYS A 88 17.19 0.57 25.46
N CYS A 89 16.51 0.80 26.58
CA CYS A 89 16.30 -0.25 27.59
C CYS A 89 14.98 -0.03 28.36
N PHE A 90 14.44 -1.11 28.92
CA PHE A 90 13.31 -1.05 29.85
C PHE A 90 13.81 -0.87 31.28
N SER A 91 13.14 -0.02 32.07
CA SER A 91 13.27 -0.03 33.52
C SER A 91 12.30 -1.03 34.15
N ASN A 92 11.05 -0.93 33.70
CA ASN A 92 9.91 -1.76 34.04
C ASN A 92 8.96 -1.82 32.83
N ASN A 93 7.72 -2.27 33.02
CA ASN A 93 6.76 -2.41 31.91
C ASN A 93 6.22 -1.09 31.36
N ASN A 94 6.24 -0.03 32.16
CA ASN A 94 5.59 1.24 31.85
C ASN A 94 6.63 2.35 31.64
N GLN A 95 7.93 2.03 31.69
CA GLN A 95 8.98 3.01 31.52
C GLN A 95 10.19 2.44 30.78
N ALA A 96 10.61 3.17 29.75
CA ALA A 96 11.80 2.93 28.95
C ALA A 96 12.77 4.11 29.02
N PHE A 97 14.01 3.86 28.63
CA PHE A 97 15.04 4.89 28.46
C PHE A 97 15.69 4.77 27.09
N THR A 98 16.03 5.92 26.50
CA THR A 98 16.62 6.01 25.16
C THR A 98 17.78 6.99 25.14
N GLY A 99 18.76 6.73 24.28
CA GLY A 99 19.92 7.58 24.06
C GLY A 99 20.44 7.48 22.62
N GLY A 100 20.98 8.57 22.09
CA GLY A 100 21.42 8.62 20.70
C GLY A 100 22.43 9.72 20.35
N LEU A 101 22.51 10.01 19.05
CA LEU A 101 23.39 11.02 18.47
C LEU A 101 23.07 12.45 18.93
N ASP A 102 21.82 12.70 19.36
CA ASP A 102 21.41 14.02 19.85
C ASP A 102 21.87 14.34 21.28
N THR A 103 22.70 13.47 21.88
CA THR A 103 23.35 13.57 23.20
C THR A 103 22.41 13.55 24.41
N TRP A 104 21.11 13.41 24.19
CA TRP A 104 20.11 13.47 25.25
C TRP A 104 19.79 12.07 25.78
N VAL A 105 19.58 11.98 27.10
CA VAL A 105 19.09 10.78 27.79
C VAL A 105 17.64 11.05 28.16
N ARG A 106 16.73 10.25 27.61
CA ARG A 106 15.29 10.43 27.79
C ARG A 106 14.69 9.28 28.57
N SER A 107 13.73 9.60 29.43
CA SER A 107 12.78 8.65 30.00
C SER A 107 11.48 8.73 29.22
N TRP A 108 10.96 7.57 28.87
CA TRP A 108 9.74 7.39 28.12
C TRP A 108 8.76 6.59 28.97
N ASP A 109 7.71 7.26 29.42
CA ASP A 109 6.56 6.62 30.05
C ASP A 109 5.72 5.98 28.95
N LEU A 110 5.61 4.65 28.98
CA LEU A 110 4.98 3.84 27.93
C LEU A 110 3.47 3.76 28.07
N GLU A 111 2.91 4.18 29.20
CA GLU A 111 1.46 4.16 29.45
C GLU A 111 0.83 5.51 29.09
N THR A 112 1.49 6.60 29.45
CA THR A 112 1.05 7.97 29.12
C THR A 112 1.67 8.52 27.83
N GLU A 113 2.60 7.78 27.24
CA GLU A 113 3.42 8.16 26.09
C GLU A 113 4.22 9.45 26.29
N LYS A 114 4.41 9.87 27.54
CA LYS A 114 5.13 11.10 27.86
C LYS A 114 6.63 10.86 27.87
N MET A 115 7.34 11.78 27.24
CA MET A 115 8.79 11.84 27.32
C MET A 115 9.23 12.92 28.31
N SER A 116 10.21 12.58 29.13
CA SER A 116 10.97 13.52 29.95
C SER A 116 12.46 13.37 29.68
N VAL A 117 13.18 14.49 29.79
CA VAL A 117 14.63 14.52 29.62
C VAL A 117 15.26 14.29 30.99
N LEU A 118 15.99 13.19 31.16
CA LEU A 118 16.78 12.94 32.36
C LEU A 118 18.04 13.82 32.40
N GLY A 119 18.63 14.06 31.23
CA GLY A 119 19.69 15.04 31.04
C GLY A 119 20.45 14.77 29.75
N THR A 120 21.70 15.22 29.70
CA THR A 120 22.52 15.17 28.49
C THR A 120 23.95 14.71 28.77
N HIS A 121 24.61 14.26 27.71
CA HIS A 121 26.05 14.06 27.61
C HIS A 121 26.68 15.13 26.71
N ASP A 122 28.01 15.24 26.72
CA ASP A 122 28.74 16.21 25.90
C ASP A 122 29.02 15.70 24.48
N ALA A 123 28.72 14.42 24.23
CA ALA A 123 28.74 13.78 22.92
C ALA A 123 27.70 12.64 22.88
N THR A 124 27.62 11.97 21.74
CA THR A 124 26.73 10.84 21.46
C THR A 124 26.61 9.83 22.61
N VAL A 125 25.37 9.55 23.04
CA VAL A 125 25.07 8.47 23.98
C VAL A 125 25.05 7.16 23.19
N SER A 126 26.05 6.32 23.39
CA SER A 126 26.25 5.10 22.60
C SER A 126 25.57 3.87 23.18
N CYS A 127 25.26 3.90 24.48
CA CYS A 127 24.64 2.79 25.19
C CYS A 127 23.86 3.26 26.43
N VAL A 128 22.77 2.55 26.72
CA VAL A 128 21.92 2.76 27.90
C VAL A 128 21.61 1.40 28.53
N SER A 129 21.76 1.27 29.84
CA SER A 129 21.50 0.02 30.56
C SER A 129 20.93 0.30 31.93
N PHE A 130 19.81 -0.34 32.26
CA PHE A 130 19.14 -0.17 33.53
C PHE A 130 19.52 -1.32 34.47
N ASP A 131 20.08 -0.98 35.63
CA ASP A 131 20.29 -1.95 36.70
C ASP A 131 19.05 -2.03 37.60
N LYS A 132 18.43 -3.21 37.61
CA LYS A 132 17.24 -3.49 38.43
C LYS A 132 17.56 -3.66 39.91
N GLU A 133 18.80 -4.00 40.27
CA GLU A 133 19.15 -4.18 41.69
C GLU A 133 19.29 -2.84 42.40
N THR A 134 19.90 -1.85 41.75
CA THR A 134 20.07 -0.49 42.30
C THR A 134 18.97 0.49 41.87
N ASN A 135 18.14 0.14 40.88
CA ASN A 135 17.19 1.04 40.21
C ASN A 135 17.85 2.28 39.58
N LEU A 136 19.08 2.12 39.11
CA LEU A 136 19.83 3.20 38.47
C LEU A 136 19.96 2.92 36.97
N LEU A 137 19.84 3.99 36.19
CA LEU A 137 20.19 3.96 34.77
C LEU A 137 21.67 4.30 34.63
N VAL A 138 22.39 3.48 33.87
CA VAL A 138 23.77 3.74 33.45
C VAL A 138 23.74 4.15 31.99
N THR A 139 24.41 5.25 31.64
CA THR A 139 24.61 5.66 30.25
C THR A 139 26.10 5.80 29.94
N GLY A 140 26.49 5.35 28.75
CA GLY A 140 27.85 5.49 28.24
C GLY A 140 27.88 6.32 26.97
N SER A 141 28.89 7.19 26.85
CA SER A 141 28.99 8.13 25.75
C SER A 141 30.38 8.18 25.11
N TRP A 142 30.42 8.72 23.90
CA TRP A 142 31.66 9.08 23.21
C TRP A 142 32.35 10.31 23.81
N ASP A 143 31.76 10.97 24.81
CA ASP A 143 32.42 12.00 25.62
C ASP A 143 33.43 11.41 26.64
N LYS A 144 33.62 10.09 26.61
CA LYS A 144 34.46 9.33 27.53
C LYS A 144 33.94 9.38 28.97
N SER A 145 32.62 9.45 29.17
CA SER A 145 32.01 9.35 30.51
C SER A 145 30.98 8.22 30.60
N LEU A 146 30.89 7.64 31.79
CA LEU A 146 29.73 6.90 32.26
C LEU A 146 28.95 7.81 33.22
N ARG A 147 27.63 7.91 33.07
CA ARG A 147 26.78 8.67 33.99
C ARG A 147 25.75 7.75 34.62
N LEU A 148 25.53 7.94 35.91
CA LEU A 148 24.47 7.27 36.67
C LEU A 148 23.30 8.22 36.85
N TRP A 149 22.10 7.75 36.56
CA TRP A 149 20.87 8.52 36.69
C TRP A 149 19.92 7.83 37.64
N ASP A 150 19.35 8.61 38.56
CA ASP A 150 18.23 8.17 39.37
C ASP A 150 16.93 8.71 38.75
N PRO A 151 16.15 7.87 38.05
CA PRO A 151 14.94 8.33 37.36
C PRO A 151 13.87 8.86 38.33
N ARG A 152 13.97 8.56 39.64
CA ARG A 152 13.02 9.05 40.66
C ARG A 152 13.21 10.53 40.96
N LEU A 153 14.39 11.08 40.68
CA LEU A 153 14.73 12.48 40.99
C LEU A 153 14.39 13.44 39.85
N ALA A 154 14.01 12.93 38.67
CA ALA A 154 13.78 13.72 37.46
C ALA A 154 12.69 14.80 37.57
N ASN A 155 11.73 14.63 38.50
CA ASN A 155 10.62 15.58 38.74
C ASN A 155 10.87 16.55 39.89
N THR A 156 12.01 16.41 40.58
CA THR A 156 12.45 17.33 41.64
C THR A 156 13.54 18.22 41.04
N ASN A 157 13.62 19.50 41.39
CA ASN A 157 14.67 20.43 40.88
C ASN A 157 16.13 20.05 41.30
N SER A 158 16.37 18.79 41.64
CA SER A 158 17.67 18.17 41.90
C SER A 158 18.19 17.54 40.61
N ALA A 159 19.50 17.62 40.36
CA ALA A 159 20.10 17.00 39.18
C ALA A 159 19.77 15.49 39.15
N ALA A 160 19.13 15.02 38.08
CA ALA A 160 18.83 13.59 37.91
C ALA A 160 20.11 12.73 37.70
N VAL A 161 21.24 13.38 37.40
CA VAL A 161 22.58 12.76 37.42
C VAL A 161 23.03 12.57 38.86
N GLY A 162 23.16 11.32 39.29
CA GLY A 162 23.74 10.99 40.59
C GLY A 162 25.26 11.18 40.61
N SER A 163 25.97 10.76 39.55
CA SER A 163 27.44 10.78 39.46
C SER A 163 27.96 10.66 38.02
N ILE A 164 29.13 11.27 37.73
CA ILE A 164 29.85 11.19 36.44
C ILE A 164 31.19 10.48 36.65
N PHE A 165 31.50 9.49 35.83
CA PHE A 165 32.74 8.69 35.90
C PHE A 165 33.48 8.71 34.57
N MET A 166 34.65 9.36 34.55
CA MET A 166 35.48 9.47 33.35
C MET A 166 36.12 8.13 32.97
N GLN A 167 36.18 7.86 31.68
CA GLN A 167 36.78 6.70 31.06
C GLN A 167 38.04 7.12 30.27
N PRO A 168 39.03 6.24 30.11
CA PRO A 168 40.23 6.55 29.33
C PRO A 168 39.91 6.77 27.85
N GLU A 169 38.87 6.10 27.34
CA GLU A 169 38.49 6.10 25.93
C GLU A 169 36.97 6.12 25.74
N ARG A 170 36.54 6.32 24.48
CA ARG A 170 35.12 6.38 24.10
C ARG A 170 34.42 5.08 24.44
N VAL A 171 33.20 5.15 24.98
CA VAL A 171 32.39 3.97 25.28
C VAL A 171 31.72 3.47 24.00
N TYR A 172 31.93 2.22 23.61
CA TYR A 172 31.32 1.61 22.43
C TYR A 172 30.10 0.77 22.76
N ARG A 173 30.19 -0.08 23.78
CA ARG A 173 29.11 -0.98 24.23
C ARG A 173 29.22 -1.25 25.72
N MET A 174 28.11 -1.55 26.35
CA MET A 174 28.07 -2.04 27.73
C MET A 174 26.92 -3.01 27.95
N ASP A 175 27.04 -3.84 28.97
CA ASP A 175 25.97 -4.73 29.43
C ASP A 175 26.08 -4.96 30.94
N ILE A 176 24.97 -5.33 31.59
CA ILE A 176 24.88 -5.51 33.05
C ILE A 176 24.34 -6.90 33.37
N VAL A 177 24.95 -7.58 34.35
CA VAL A 177 24.41 -8.78 34.99
C VAL A 177 24.57 -8.71 36.51
N GLY A 178 23.46 -8.83 37.23
CA GLY A 178 23.41 -8.48 38.66
C GLY A 178 23.96 -7.07 38.88
N THR A 179 24.94 -6.91 39.77
CA THR A 179 25.62 -5.62 39.98
C THR A 179 26.84 -5.38 39.10
N LYS A 180 27.21 -6.32 38.21
CA LYS A 180 28.43 -6.20 37.39
C LYS A 180 28.11 -5.50 36.07
N LEU A 181 28.76 -4.37 35.84
CA LEU A 181 28.71 -3.63 34.58
C LEU A 181 29.98 -3.90 33.78
N VAL A 182 29.84 -4.39 32.54
CA VAL A 182 30.96 -4.57 31.61
C VAL A 182 30.92 -3.47 30.57
N VAL A 183 32.02 -2.74 30.42
CA VAL A 183 32.13 -1.57 29.53
C VAL A 183 33.24 -1.80 28.51
N GLY A 184 32.86 -1.90 27.25
CA GLY A 184 33.77 -1.97 26.11
C GLY A 184 34.10 -0.59 25.59
N LEU A 185 35.38 -0.24 25.63
CA LEU A 185 35.89 1.08 25.23
C LEU A 185 36.65 0.98 23.90
N ALA A 186 36.89 2.14 23.28
CA ALA A 186 37.82 2.24 22.17
C ALA A 186 39.24 1.78 22.61
N GLY A 187 40.04 1.31 21.65
CA GLY A 187 41.38 0.79 21.94
C GLY A 187 41.39 -0.61 22.56
N ARG A 188 40.30 -1.37 22.44
CA ARG A 188 40.15 -2.77 22.93
C ARG A 188 40.16 -2.89 24.46
N LEU A 189 40.00 -1.79 25.19
CA LEU A 189 39.92 -1.81 26.64
C LEU A 189 38.53 -2.28 27.09
N VAL A 190 38.49 -3.10 28.14
CA VAL A 190 37.27 -3.55 28.80
C VAL A 190 37.39 -3.25 30.28
N HIS A 191 36.52 -2.38 30.79
CA HIS A 191 36.43 -2.08 32.21
C HIS A 191 35.23 -2.80 32.82
N ILE A 192 35.41 -3.36 34.02
CA ILE A 192 34.37 -4.08 34.74
C ILE A 192 34.17 -3.37 36.07
N TYR A 193 32.94 -2.95 36.33
CA TYR A 193 32.55 -2.21 37.53
C TYR A 193 31.53 -2.99 38.35
N ASP A 194 31.46 -2.68 39.64
CA ASP A 194 30.26 -2.92 40.43
C ASP A 194 29.44 -1.63 40.39
N VAL A 195 28.17 -1.67 39.96
CA VAL A 195 27.33 -0.46 39.87
C VAL A 195 27.11 0.22 41.22
N ARG A 196 27.29 -0.50 42.33
CA ARG A 196 27.27 0.05 43.69
C ARG A 196 28.56 0.79 44.04
N LYS A 197 29.64 0.57 43.29
CA LYS A 197 30.97 1.13 43.49
C LYS A 197 31.65 1.43 42.14
N MET A 198 31.34 2.60 41.60
CA MET A 198 31.80 3.07 40.28
C MET A 198 33.07 3.94 40.32
N ASP A 199 33.58 4.28 41.50
CA ASP A 199 34.78 5.10 41.69
C ASP A 199 36.03 4.48 41.03
N THR A 200 36.13 3.15 41.06
CA THR A 200 37.25 2.38 40.55
C THR A 200 36.74 1.10 39.89
N PRO A 201 37.25 0.74 38.68
CA PRO A 201 36.89 -0.52 38.05
C PRO A 201 37.40 -1.68 38.90
N MET A 202 36.52 -2.67 39.11
CA MET A 202 36.90 -3.94 39.74
C MET A 202 38.02 -4.63 38.96
N GLN A 203 37.96 -4.54 37.63
CA GLN A 203 38.94 -5.13 36.73
C GLN A 203 39.11 -4.26 35.48
N ILE A 204 40.37 -4.11 35.06
CA ILE A 204 40.74 -3.51 33.79
C ILE A 204 41.34 -4.62 32.94
N ARG A 205 40.78 -4.83 31.77
CA ARG A 205 41.19 -5.89 30.85
C ARG A 205 41.42 -5.31 29.47
N GLU A 206 42.22 -6.04 28.70
CA GLU A 206 42.31 -5.86 27.26
C GLU A 206 41.56 -7.00 26.58
N SER A 207 40.80 -6.69 25.53
CA SER A 207 40.06 -7.68 24.76
C SER A 207 41.03 -8.69 24.14
N SER A 208 40.66 -9.98 24.21
CA SER A 208 41.36 -11.06 23.53
C SER A 208 41.24 -11.01 22.00
N LEU A 209 40.38 -10.14 21.47
CA LEU A 209 40.23 -9.86 20.05
C LEU A 209 41.23 -8.80 19.58
N LYS A 210 41.67 -8.92 18.32
CA LYS A 210 42.73 -8.05 17.78
C LYS A 210 42.21 -6.72 17.24
N TYR A 211 40.94 -6.69 16.85
CA TYR A 211 40.32 -5.52 16.22
C TYR A 211 39.26 -4.88 17.11
N MET A 212 38.70 -3.78 16.63
CA MET A 212 37.71 -2.96 17.33
C MET A 212 36.54 -3.80 17.88
N THR A 213 36.24 -3.63 19.17
CA THR A 213 35.05 -4.18 19.83
C THR A 213 33.79 -3.60 19.22
N ARG A 214 32.84 -4.46 18.86
CA ARG A 214 31.57 -4.10 18.22
C ARG A 214 30.35 -4.48 19.06
N ALA A 215 30.39 -5.60 19.77
CA ALA A 215 29.32 -6.06 20.66
C ALA A 215 29.91 -6.66 21.94
N ILE A 216 29.24 -6.45 23.08
CA ILE A 216 29.52 -7.11 24.36
C ILE A 216 28.18 -7.50 24.97
N THR A 217 28.08 -8.70 25.54
CA THR A 217 26.92 -9.12 26.33
C THR A 217 27.33 -10.06 27.46
N CYS A 218 26.71 -9.91 28.62
CA CYS A 218 26.98 -10.71 29.81
C CYS A 218 26.28 -12.08 29.74
N MET A 219 26.92 -13.09 30.32
CA MET A 219 26.30 -14.39 30.50
C MET A 219 25.17 -14.30 31.52
N PRO A 220 23.97 -14.88 31.27
CA PRO A 220 22.85 -14.82 32.21
C PRO A 220 23.13 -15.41 33.59
N ASP A 221 24.10 -16.33 33.69
CA ASP A 221 24.54 -16.96 34.94
C ASP A 221 25.51 -16.10 35.77
N GLY A 222 25.91 -14.93 35.25
CA GLY A 222 26.83 -14.01 35.91
C GLY A 222 28.28 -14.51 35.99
N GLN A 223 28.67 -15.57 35.28
CA GLN A 223 30.04 -16.11 35.32
C GLN A 223 31.02 -15.32 34.42
N GLY A 224 30.51 -14.66 33.39
CA GLY A 224 31.34 -14.04 32.37
C GLY A 224 30.59 -13.19 31.36
N TYR A 225 31.23 -12.93 30.23
CA TYR A 225 30.68 -12.18 29.11
C TYR A 225 31.25 -12.68 27.77
N ALA A 226 30.49 -12.43 26.69
CA ALA A 226 30.96 -12.60 25.33
C ALA A 226 31.26 -11.23 24.71
N CYS A 227 32.34 -11.16 23.93
CA CYS A 227 32.76 -9.95 23.23
C CYS A 227 32.95 -10.27 21.75
N ALA A 228 32.53 -9.39 20.85
CA ALA A 228 32.70 -9.54 19.42
C ALA A 228 33.41 -8.33 18.80
N SER A 229 34.14 -8.57 17.72
CA SER A 229 34.87 -7.54 16.99
C SER A 229 34.45 -7.45 15.52
N ILE A 230 34.91 -6.39 14.87
CA ILE A 230 34.73 -6.19 13.42
C ILE A 230 35.44 -7.25 12.55
N GLU A 231 36.26 -8.13 13.14
CA GLU A 231 37.02 -9.14 12.41
C GLU A 231 36.25 -10.47 12.27
N GLY A 232 34.94 -10.53 12.49
CA GLY A 232 34.23 -11.82 12.42
C GLY A 232 34.76 -12.82 13.45
N ARG A 233 34.88 -12.37 14.72
CA ARG A 233 35.28 -13.21 15.85
C ARG A 233 34.49 -12.86 17.09
N VAL A 234 34.30 -13.87 17.92
CA VAL A 234 33.74 -13.75 19.27
C VAL A 234 34.73 -14.37 20.25
N SER A 235 34.93 -13.70 21.39
CA SER A 235 35.60 -14.24 22.56
C SER A 235 34.63 -14.47 23.71
N VAL A 236 34.93 -15.50 24.50
CA VAL A 236 34.19 -15.88 25.71
C VAL A 236 35.13 -15.71 26.89
N GLU A 237 34.77 -14.80 27.80
CA GLU A 237 35.59 -14.35 28.93
C GLU A 237 34.85 -14.59 30.24
N TYR A 238 35.57 -14.82 31.34
CA TYR A 238 35.01 -15.10 32.67
C TYR A 238 35.46 -14.07 33.68
N PHE A 239 34.61 -13.72 34.65
CA PHE A 239 34.90 -12.69 35.65
C PHE A 239 35.89 -13.16 36.72
N ASP A 240 35.84 -14.42 37.12
CA ASP A 240 36.73 -14.97 38.14
C ASP A 240 38.19 -14.93 37.66
N PRO A 241 39.10 -14.21 38.35
CA PRO A 241 40.50 -14.09 37.95
C PRO A 241 41.34 -15.34 38.23
N SER A 242 40.79 -16.40 38.85
CA SER A 242 41.52 -17.63 39.15
C SER A 242 42.14 -18.25 37.89
N PRO A 243 43.41 -18.73 37.94
CA PRO A 243 44.08 -19.31 36.76
C PRO A 243 43.29 -20.45 36.12
N GLU A 244 42.59 -21.24 36.93
CA GLU A 244 41.75 -22.37 36.51
C GLU A 244 40.59 -21.90 35.63
N VAL A 245 39.86 -20.86 36.03
CA VAL A 245 38.75 -20.31 35.25
C VAL A 245 39.25 -19.51 34.05
N GLN A 246 40.33 -18.75 34.21
CA GLN A 246 40.94 -17.98 33.12
C GLN A 246 41.49 -18.87 32.00
N SER A 247 41.91 -20.11 32.29
CA SER A 247 42.30 -21.09 31.27
C SER A 247 41.17 -21.49 30.32
N LYS A 248 39.90 -21.29 30.72
CA LYS A 248 38.72 -21.63 29.93
C LYS A 248 38.40 -20.59 28.86
N ARG A 249 38.96 -19.38 28.94
CA ARG A 249 38.74 -18.31 27.95
C ARG A 249 39.18 -18.74 26.57
N TYR A 250 38.44 -18.36 25.55
CA TYR A 250 38.81 -18.67 24.17
C TYR A 250 38.12 -17.72 23.19
N ALA A 251 38.68 -17.63 21.98
CA ALA A 251 38.09 -16.90 20.87
C ALA A 251 37.98 -17.78 19.64
N PHE A 252 36.96 -17.55 18.83
CA PHE A 252 36.70 -18.35 17.64
C PHE A 252 36.25 -17.47 16.47
N LYS A 253 36.37 -18.02 15.25
CA LYS A 253 35.98 -17.37 13.99
C LYS A 253 34.48 -17.56 13.73
N CYS A 254 33.80 -16.53 13.27
CA CYS A 254 32.38 -16.53 12.89
C CYS A 254 32.13 -15.49 11.79
N HIS A 255 31.01 -15.58 11.06
CA HIS A 255 30.67 -14.61 9.99
C HIS A 255 31.82 -14.40 8.99
N ARG A 256 32.37 -15.51 8.49
CA ARG A 256 33.48 -15.57 7.53
C ARG A 256 33.15 -16.61 6.47
N ARG A 257 33.56 -16.38 5.23
CA ARG A 257 33.39 -17.32 4.12
C ARG A 257 34.62 -17.28 3.21
N PRO A 258 34.97 -18.37 2.53
CA PRO A 258 35.99 -18.32 1.49
C PRO A 258 35.63 -17.26 0.44
N SER A 259 36.61 -16.46 0.05
CA SER A 259 36.48 -15.45 -0.98
C SER A 259 36.14 -16.14 -2.31
N PRO A 260 35.14 -15.65 -3.06
CA PRO A 260 34.81 -16.19 -4.38
C PRO A 260 35.86 -15.84 -5.44
N THR A 261 36.72 -14.83 -5.18
CA THR A 261 37.70 -14.30 -6.16
C THR A 261 39.13 -14.69 -5.85
N GLU A 262 39.45 -15.03 -4.60
CA GLU A 262 40.81 -15.32 -4.16
C GLU A 262 40.88 -16.66 -3.43
N LYS A 263 41.78 -17.53 -3.90
CA LYS A 263 42.02 -18.84 -3.28
C LYS A 263 42.72 -18.64 -1.92
N ASP A 264 42.25 -19.36 -0.90
CA ASP A 264 42.79 -19.36 0.46
C ASP A 264 42.65 -18.02 1.23
N VAL A 265 41.77 -17.12 0.77
CA VAL A 265 41.42 -15.87 1.47
C VAL A 265 39.98 -15.96 1.97
N ASP A 266 39.76 -15.68 3.26
CA ASP A 266 38.40 -15.55 3.82
C ASP A 266 37.90 -14.12 3.61
N GLN A 267 36.71 -13.94 3.03
CA GLN A 267 35.93 -12.73 3.21
C GLN A 267 35.39 -12.69 4.64
N VAL A 268 35.59 -11.55 5.31
CA VAL A 268 35.33 -11.37 6.75
C VAL A 268 34.30 -10.26 6.94
N TRP A 269 33.29 -10.52 7.76
CA TRP A 269 32.28 -9.53 8.13
C TRP A 269 32.32 -9.22 9.62
N SER A 270 31.89 -8.01 9.96
CA SER A 270 31.75 -7.56 11.35
C SER A 270 30.64 -8.32 12.08
N VAL A 271 30.82 -8.56 13.38
CA VAL A 271 29.79 -9.13 14.26
C VAL A 271 29.13 -7.98 15.01
N ASN A 272 27.91 -7.64 14.61
CA ASN A 272 27.23 -6.41 15.05
C ASN A 272 26.49 -6.57 16.37
N SER A 273 25.95 -7.77 16.64
CA SER A 273 25.13 -8.01 17.82
C SER A 273 25.36 -9.41 18.39
N LEU A 274 25.28 -9.51 19.71
CA LEU A 274 25.28 -10.74 20.47
C LEU A 274 24.05 -10.75 21.40
N ALA A 275 23.45 -11.92 21.60
CA ALA A 275 22.37 -12.10 22.57
C ALA A 275 22.43 -13.49 23.19
N PHE A 276 22.50 -13.58 24.52
CA PHE A 276 22.39 -14.86 25.22
C PHE A 276 20.93 -15.32 25.31
N HIS A 277 20.73 -16.61 25.15
CA HIS A 277 19.44 -17.26 25.39
C HIS A 277 19.20 -17.34 26.90
N PRO A 278 18.08 -16.80 27.42
CA PRO A 278 17.87 -16.63 28.86
C PRO A 278 17.76 -17.96 29.63
N VAL A 279 17.28 -19.03 28.97
CA VAL A 279 17.10 -20.35 29.60
C VAL A 279 18.31 -21.29 29.45
N TYR A 280 18.88 -21.42 28.25
CA TYR A 280 19.87 -22.46 27.95
C TYR A 280 21.34 -22.03 28.08
N GLY A 281 21.61 -20.74 28.26
CA GLY A 281 22.99 -20.21 28.33
C GLY A 281 23.75 -20.24 26.99
N THR A 282 23.16 -20.76 25.91
CA THR A 282 23.65 -20.62 24.54
C THR A 282 23.50 -19.16 24.07
N PHE A 283 24.13 -18.77 22.97
CA PHE A 283 24.01 -17.39 22.47
C PHE A 283 23.93 -17.30 20.95
N ALA A 284 23.35 -16.21 20.46
CA ALA A 284 23.26 -15.87 19.05
C ALA A 284 24.27 -14.77 18.71
N SER A 285 24.89 -14.86 17.53
CA SER A 285 25.69 -13.79 16.93
C SER A 285 25.10 -13.37 15.58
N GLY A 286 24.94 -12.07 15.38
CA GLY A 286 24.46 -11.47 14.13
C GLY A 286 25.58 -10.72 13.43
N GLY A 287 25.77 -10.98 12.14
CA GLY A 287 26.87 -10.39 11.37
C GLY A 287 26.41 -9.61 10.14
N SER A 288 27.33 -8.80 9.61
CA SER A 288 27.12 -8.09 8.33
C SER A 288 27.07 -9.01 7.11
N ASP A 289 27.38 -10.31 7.28
CA ASP A 289 27.10 -11.33 6.28
C ASP A 289 25.60 -11.65 6.14
N GLY A 290 24.75 -11.00 6.94
CA GLY A 290 23.31 -11.15 6.97
C GLY A 290 22.86 -12.45 7.62
N THR A 291 23.69 -13.14 8.39
CA THR A 291 23.29 -14.40 9.05
C THR A 291 23.28 -14.29 10.56
N VAL A 292 22.48 -15.14 11.21
CA VAL A 292 22.52 -15.38 12.64
C VAL A 292 23.12 -16.76 12.89
N CYS A 293 24.13 -16.85 13.76
CA CYS A 293 24.71 -18.11 14.21
C CYS A 293 24.39 -18.34 15.68
N PHE A 294 23.89 -19.54 16.01
CA PHE A 294 23.66 -19.98 17.38
C PHE A 294 24.85 -20.82 17.87
N TRP A 295 25.31 -20.55 19.09
CA TRP A 295 26.52 -21.09 19.65
C TRP A 295 26.29 -21.65 21.04
N ASP A 296 27.01 -22.72 21.31
CA ASP A 296 27.17 -23.28 22.63
C ASP A 296 28.58 -23.01 23.11
N HIS A 297 28.71 -22.08 24.06
CA HIS A 297 30.00 -21.67 24.58
C HIS A 297 30.66 -22.71 25.49
N THR A 298 29.86 -23.62 26.07
CA THR A 298 30.36 -24.69 26.94
C THR A 298 30.90 -25.83 26.10
N ALA A 299 30.15 -26.26 25.07
CA ALA A 299 30.60 -27.29 24.14
C ALA A 299 31.59 -26.78 23.07
N LYS A 300 31.77 -25.44 22.97
CA LYS A 300 32.59 -24.76 21.96
C LYS A 300 32.17 -25.12 20.52
N LYS A 301 30.86 -25.20 20.27
CA LYS A 301 30.29 -25.64 18.98
C LYS A 301 29.27 -24.64 18.44
N ARG A 302 29.20 -24.52 17.12
CA ARG A 302 28.09 -23.88 16.43
C ARG A 302 26.93 -24.86 16.35
N LEU A 303 25.78 -24.46 16.89
CA LEU A 303 24.55 -25.26 16.87
C LEU A 303 23.86 -25.16 15.52
N ARG A 304 23.67 -23.93 15.04
CA ARG A 304 22.92 -23.64 13.82
C ARG A 304 23.36 -22.31 13.20
N GLN A 305 23.20 -22.18 11.89
CA GLN A 305 23.28 -20.92 11.17
C GLN A 305 21.97 -20.73 10.40
N THR A 306 21.39 -19.54 10.47
CA THR A 306 20.17 -19.21 9.72
C THR A 306 20.48 -19.00 8.24
N PRO A 307 19.46 -19.06 7.37
CA PRO A 307 19.53 -18.43 6.06
C PRO A 307 19.94 -16.95 6.17
N ARG A 308 20.42 -16.40 5.07
CA ARG A 308 20.82 -14.99 4.98
C ARG A 308 19.57 -14.11 4.93
N TYR A 309 19.47 -13.17 5.85
CA TYR A 309 18.54 -12.05 5.82
C TYR A 309 18.88 -11.09 4.68
N ARG A 310 17.90 -10.30 4.23
CA ARG A 310 18.07 -9.37 3.10
C ARG A 310 19.17 -8.32 3.30
N GLU A 311 19.46 -8.00 4.56
CA GLU A 311 20.46 -7.01 4.96
C GLU A 311 21.39 -7.57 6.06
N ALA A 312 22.40 -6.79 6.43
CA ALA A 312 23.22 -7.06 7.60
C ALA A 312 22.36 -7.17 8.86
N VAL A 313 22.66 -8.14 9.72
CA VAL A 313 22.00 -8.25 11.03
C VAL A 313 22.63 -7.19 11.93
N SER A 314 21.85 -6.20 12.33
CA SER A 314 22.31 -5.01 13.07
C SER A 314 22.08 -5.14 14.58
N ALA A 315 21.01 -5.81 15.01
CA ALA A 315 20.64 -5.99 16.41
C ALA A 315 19.98 -7.36 16.65
N LEU A 316 20.12 -7.91 17.86
CA LEU A 316 19.51 -9.18 18.29
C LEU A 316 18.99 -9.07 19.72
N ALA A 317 17.83 -9.67 19.99
CA ALA A 317 17.32 -9.84 21.36
C ALA A 317 16.46 -11.09 21.49
N PHE A 318 16.67 -11.89 22.54
CA PHE A 318 15.74 -12.97 22.90
C PHE A 318 14.62 -12.43 23.78
N ASN A 319 13.42 -12.96 23.60
CA ASN A 319 12.35 -12.72 24.55
C ASN A 319 12.63 -13.47 25.87
N PRO A 320 12.00 -13.11 27.00
CA PRO A 320 12.31 -13.69 28.32
C PRO A 320 12.14 -15.20 28.41
N SER A 321 11.18 -15.77 27.67
CA SER A 321 10.98 -17.23 27.61
C SER A 321 12.01 -17.94 26.72
N GLY A 322 12.77 -17.19 25.92
CA GLY A 322 13.71 -17.74 24.93
C GLY A 322 13.02 -18.46 23.77
N THR A 323 11.72 -18.28 23.57
CA THR A 323 10.96 -18.91 22.49
C THR A 323 10.99 -18.09 21.20
N LYS A 324 11.34 -16.80 21.28
CA LYS A 324 11.40 -15.89 20.14
C LYS A 324 12.71 -15.10 20.14
N LEU A 325 13.24 -14.85 18.94
CA LEU A 325 14.40 -14.00 18.68
C LEU A 325 13.98 -12.84 17.79
N ALA A 326 14.12 -11.61 18.28
CA ALA A 326 14.02 -10.42 17.45
C ALA A 326 15.35 -10.16 16.75
N VAL A 327 15.27 -9.92 15.44
CA VAL A 327 16.40 -9.69 14.54
C VAL A 327 16.21 -8.34 13.86
N GLY A 328 17.02 -7.38 14.25
CA GLY A 328 17.12 -6.10 13.58
C GLY A 328 18.03 -6.26 12.38
N ILE A 329 17.58 -5.76 11.24
CA ILE A 329 18.32 -5.77 9.99
C ILE A 329 18.46 -4.34 9.48
N GLY A 330 19.59 -4.03 8.87
CA GLY A 330 19.88 -2.71 8.32
C GLY A 330 21.33 -2.57 7.94
N TYR A 331 21.61 -1.64 7.03
CA TYR A 331 22.95 -1.38 6.55
C TYR A 331 23.87 -0.83 7.66
N MET A 332 25.06 -1.42 7.82
CA MET A 332 25.99 -1.12 8.92
C MET A 332 27.20 -0.27 8.49
N TRP A 333 27.12 0.37 7.31
CA TRP A 333 28.18 1.23 6.75
C TRP A 333 29.51 0.53 6.46
N ASP A 334 29.50 -0.80 6.34
CA ASP A 334 30.71 -1.59 6.05
C ASP A 334 31.31 -1.28 4.65
N GLU A 335 30.53 -0.70 3.72
CA GLU A 335 30.94 -0.33 2.35
C GLU A 335 30.82 1.19 2.08
N GLY A 336 30.63 2.02 3.11
CA GLY A 336 30.48 3.47 2.98
C GLY A 336 29.13 3.94 2.40
N GLU A 337 29.10 5.14 1.82
CA GLU A 337 27.86 5.83 1.41
C GLU A 337 27.09 5.10 0.29
N GLU A 338 27.80 4.48 -0.65
CA GLU A 338 27.16 3.78 -1.79
C GLU A 338 26.32 2.57 -1.37
N GLY A 339 26.71 1.88 -0.29
CA GLY A 339 25.91 0.77 0.25
C GLY A 339 24.62 1.25 0.93
N GLY A 340 24.60 2.48 1.46
CA GLY A 340 23.44 3.06 2.14
C GLY A 340 22.24 3.31 1.23
N LYS A 341 22.48 3.62 -0.06
CA LYS A 341 21.41 3.90 -1.05
C LYS A 341 20.49 2.72 -1.34
N ARG A 342 20.87 1.50 -0.92
CA ARG A 342 20.13 0.25 -1.17
C ARG A 342 19.55 -0.37 0.09
N SER A 343 19.77 0.25 1.26
CA SER A 343 19.40 -0.28 2.58
C SER A 343 17.89 -0.49 2.69
N ARG A 344 17.47 -1.70 3.08
CA ARG A 344 16.08 -2.04 3.43
C ARG A 344 15.97 -2.54 4.88
N PRO A 345 16.03 -1.63 5.86
CA PRO A 345 16.04 -1.98 7.28
C PRO A 345 14.72 -2.62 7.73
N GLY A 346 14.76 -3.22 8.91
CA GLY A 346 13.57 -3.78 9.53
C GLY A 346 13.83 -4.57 10.81
N VAL A 347 12.76 -5.09 11.41
CA VAL A 347 12.73 -5.96 12.58
C VAL A 347 11.94 -7.21 12.20
N VAL A 348 12.58 -8.36 12.37
CA VAL A 348 12.03 -9.70 12.12
C VAL A 348 11.98 -10.48 13.43
N ILE A 349 10.83 -11.04 13.77
CA ILE A 349 10.65 -11.94 14.90
C ILE A 349 10.71 -13.38 14.41
N ARG A 350 11.67 -14.15 14.91
CA ARG A 350 11.87 -15.56 14.57
C ARG A 350 11.46 -16.45 15.74
N ASP A 351 10.63 -17.46 15.49
CA ASP A 351 10.44 -18.53 16.46
C ASP A 351 11.69 -19.41 16.58
N VAL A 352 12.12 -19.68 17.81
CA VAL A 352 13.30 -20.49 18.09
C VAL A 352 12.92 -21.79 18.80
N GLY A 353 13.22 -22.90 18.14
CA GLY A 353 12.90 -24.26 18.61
C GLY A 353 14.10 -24.94 19.28
N ASN A 354 14.28 -26.24 19.03
CA ASN A 354 15.40 -27.00 19.60
C ASN A 354 16.78 -26.58 19.04
N GLU A 355 16.85 -25.69 18.06
CA GLU A 355 18.08 -25.22 17.42
C GLU A 355 18.99 -24.37 18.32
N VAL A 356 18.46 -23.90 19.45
CA VAL A 356 19.18 -23.13 20.47
C VAL A 356 19.51 -23.94 21.73
N LYS A 357 19.13 -25.21 21.79
CA LYS A 357 19.34 -26.08 22.98
C LYS A 357 20.71 -26.75 22.96
N HIS A 358 21.30 -26.88 24.15
CA HIS A 358 22.44 -27.76 24.38
C HIS A 358 22.01 -29.23 24.17
N PHE A 359 22.67 -29.94 23.27
CA PHE A 359 22.55 -31.40 23.18
C PHE A 359 23.78 -32.03 23.84
N PRO A 360 23.66 -32.59 25.06
CA PRO A 360 24.78 -33.29 25.66
C PRO A 360 25.08 -34.54 24.81
N PHE A 361 26.33 -34.67 24.38
CA PHE A 361 26.83 -35.91 23.80
C PHE A 361 26.79 -37.00 24.88
N LEU A 362 25.72 -37.79 24.91
CA LEU A 362 25.68 -39.09 25.58
C LEU A 362 25.65 -40.19 24.52
N PHE A 363 26.84 -40.57 24.05
CA PHE A 363 27.06 -41.93 23.56
C PHE A 363 27.65 -42.73 24.72
N SER A 364 26.85 -43.60 25.34
CA SER A 364 27.25 -44.91 25.89
C SER A 364 26.16 -45.47 26.81
N VAL A 365 25.13 -46.11 26.25
CA VAL A 365 24.54 -47.37 26.74
C VAL A 365 24.01 -48.05 25.46
N GLY A 366 24.67 -49.07 24.94
CA GLY A 366 24.52 -50.43 25.45
C GLY A 366 23.27 -51.04 24.84
N ALA A 367 23.45 -51.90 23.85
CA ALA A 367 22.39 -52.68 23.21
C ALA A 367 21.53 -53.37 24.28
N ASN A 368 20.28 -52.92 24.49
CA ASN A 368 19.15 -53.69 25.05
C ASN A 368 17.91 -52.79 25.33
N MET A 369 17.44 -52.03 24.34
CA MET A 369 16.11 -51.40 24.46
C MET A 369 15.33 -51.33 23.14
N TYR A 370 15.65 -52.23 22.20
CA TYR A 370 14.91 -52.41 20.95
C TYR A 370 13.81 -53.49 21.03
N TYR A 371 13.60 -54.12 22.18
CA TYR A 371 12.67 -55.25 22.32
C TYR A 371 11.33 -54.94 23.04
N LEU A 372 11.13 -53.74 23.59
CA LEU A 372 9.89 -53.40 24.32
C LEU A 372 9.02 -52.32 23.66
N PHE A 373 9.48 -51.67 22.58
CA PHE A 373 8.67 -50.71 21.81
C PHE A 373 8.11 -51.28 20.50
N ALA A 374 8.40 -52.54 20.18
CA ALA A 374 7.92 -53.22 18.97
C ALA A 374 6.53 -53.87 19.10
N LEU A 375 5.87 -53.80 20.26
CA LEU A 375 4.55 -54.42 20.51
C LEU A 375 3.40 -53.43 20.74
N ALA A 376 3.64 -52.12 20.76
CA ALA A 376 2.58 -51.11 20.92
C ALA A 376 2.14 -50.43 19.61
N ILE A 377 2.80 -50.71 18.48
CA ILE A 377 2.49 -50.09 17.17
C ILE A 377 1.63 -51.01 16.27
N ALA A 378 1.24 -52.20 16.76
CA ALA A 378 0.37 -53.12 16.01
C ALA A 378 -1.12 -53.04 16.40
N ALA A 379 -1.53 -52.11 17.27
CA ALA A 379 -2.93 -52.00 17.74
C ALA A 379 -3.59 -50.63 17.50
N LEU A 380 -2.97 -49.74 16.70
CA LEU A 380 -3.59 -48.47 16.26
C LEU A 380 -3.54 -48.31 14.74
N ALA A 381 -3.56 -49.42 14.00
CA ALA A 381 -3.66 -49.46 12.54
C ALA A 381 -5.10 -49.74 12.05
N THR A 382 -6.11 -49.45 12.87
CA THR A 382 -7.52 -49.38 12.47
C THR A 382 -8.19 -48.12 13.02
N ALA A 383 -7.55 -46.99 12.80
CA ALA A 383 -8.28 -45.73 12.67
C ALA A 383 -7.68 -45.07 11.44
N SER A 384 -8.43 -45.06 10.34
CA SER A 384 -8.16 -44.15 9.22
C SER A 384 -7.87 -42.77 9.83
N PRO A 385 -6.83 -42.05 9.39
CA PRO A 385 -6.72 -40.67 9.78
C PRO A 385 -7.93 -39.98 9.15
N LEU A 386 -8.98 -39.77 9.94
CA LEU A 386 -9.74 -38.55 9.85
C LEU A 386 -8.70 -37.46 10.03
N GLN A 387 -8.10 -37.03 8.91
CA GLN A 387 -7.75 -35.64 8.74
C GLN A 387 -8.92 -34.89 9.36
N LEU A 388 -8.66 -34.16 10.45
CA LEU A 388 -9.45 -32.98 10.73
C LEU A 388 -9.33 -32.16 9.45
N ARG A 389 -10.28 -32.40 8.55
CA ARG A 389 -10.48 -31.65 7.32
C ARG A 389 -10.75 -30.27 7.87
N GLN A 390 -9.74 -29.40 7.86
CA GLN A 390 -9.90 -28.02 8.28
C GLN A 390 -11.12 -27.53 7.50
N ALA A 391 -12.19 -27.22 8.25
CA ALA A 391 -13.46 -26.89 7.63
C ALA A 391 -13.21 -25.76 6.65
N ASP A 392 -13.66 -25.93 5.42
CA ASP A 392 -13.47 -24.95 4.36
C ASP A 392 -13.99 -23.59 4.87
N PRO A 393 -13.12 -22.57 5.05
CA PRO A 393 -13.54 -21.30 5.62
C PRO A 393 -14.63 -20.64 4.78
N CYS A 394 -14.62 -20.83 3.46
CA CYS A 394 -15.63 -20.31 2.55
C CYS A 394 -16.97 -21.06 2.67
N ALA A 395 -16.98 -22.32 3.13
CA ALA A 395 -18.21 -23.06 3.35
C ALA A 395 -19.02 -22.56 4.55
N THR A 396 -18.41 -21.77 5.44
CA THR A 396 -19.09 -21.14 6.58
C THR A 396 -19.84 -19.85 6.21
N ILE A 397 -19.67 -19.37 4.98
CA ILE A 397 -20.30 -18.16 4.45
C ILE A 397 -21.56 -18.56 3.70
N ALA A 398 -22.73 -18.18 4.23
CA ALA A 398 -24.01 -18.40 3.58
C ALA A 398 -24.28 -17.37 2.46
N PRO A 399 -25.09 -17.71 1.44
CA PRO A 399 -25.42 -16.78 0.35
C PRO A 399 -26.14 -15.48 0.76
N LYS A 400 -26.74 -15.43 1.97
CA LYS A 400 -27.44 -14.26 2.52
C LYS A 400 -27.12 -14.12 4.00
N GLY A 401 -26.17 -13.27 4.35
CA GLY A 401 -25.75 -13.02 5.73
C GLY A 401 -24.78 -11.84 5.86
N TRP A 402 -24.52 -11.46 7.10
CA TRP A 402 -23.53 -10.44 7.48
C TRP A 402 -22.36 -11.14 8.16
N TYR A 403 -21.15 -10.81 7.74
CA TYR A 403 -19.91 -11.43 8.18
C TYR A 403 -18.97 -10.38 8.75
N THR A 404 -18.08 -10.78 9.65
CA THR A 404 -16.97 -9.89 10.02
C THR A 404 -15.89 -9.92 8.94
N PRO A 405 -15.11 -8.83 8.78
CA PRO A 405 -13.96 -8.81 7.87
C PRO A 405 -13.01 -9.98 8.08
N SER A 406 -12.78 -10.42 9.33
CA SER A 406 -11.91 -11.57 9.64
C SER A 406 -12.46 -12.90 9.08
N GLN A 407 -13.78 -13.11 9.12
CA GLN A 407 -14.39 -14.30 8.50
C GLN A 407 -14.20 -14.30 6.98
N VAL A 408 -14.40 -13.15 6.35
CA VAL A 408 -14.19 -12.98 4.91
C VAL A 408 -12.73 -13.18 4.54
N LEU A 409 -11.80 -12.56 5.28
CA LEU A 409 -10.36 -12.74 5.08
C LEU A 409 -9.96 -14.21 5.23
N GLY A 410 -10.55 -14.94 6.18
CA GLY A 410 -10.33 -16.38 6.33
C GLY A 410 -10.70 -17.17 5.07
N CYS A 411 -11.78 -16.79 4.37
CA CYS A 411 -12.13 -17.37 3.07
C CYS A 411 -11.18 -16.95 1.94
N LEU A 412 -10.91 -15.64 1.77
CA LEU A 412 -10.05 -15.15 0.69
C LEU A 412 -8.58 -15.61 0.84
N ARG A 413 -8.09 -15.76 2.08
CA ARG A 413 -6.76 -16.29 2.40
C ARG A 413 -6.70 -17.82 2.39
N SER A 414 -7.79 -18.52 2.10
CA SER A 414 -7.77 -19.98 1.95
C SER A 414 -7.10 -20.43 0.64
N PHE A 415 -6.93 -19.52 -0.33
CA PHE A 415 -6.25 -19.79 -1.60
C PHE A 415 -4.72 -19.78 -1.40
N PRO A 416 -4.04 -20.94 -1.55
CA PRO A 416 -2.61 -21.03 -1.31
C PRO A 416 -1.83 -20.25 -2.38
N TYR A 417 -0.72 -19.64 -1.97
CA TYR A 417 0.17 -18.92 -2.88
C TYR A 417 0.65 -19.79 -4.06
N ASN A 418 0.50 -19.30 -5.29
CA ASN A 418 0.86 -19.98 -6.52
C ASN A 418 1.87 -19.16 -7.37
N GLU A 419 3.09 -19.69 -7.52
CA GLU A 419 4.16 -19.04 -8.29
C GLU A 419 3.84 -18.90 -9.78
N THR A 420 3.11 -19.86 -10.37
CA THR A 420 2.67 -19.78 -11.77
C THR A 420 1.67 -18.64 -11.95
N LEU A 421 0.79 -18.43 -10.97
CA LEU A 421 -0.15 -17.32 -10.97
C LEU A 421 0.59 -15.98 -10.83
N ARG A 422 1.53 -15.88 -9.88
CA ARG A 422 2.39 -14.69 -9.73
C ARG A 422 3.09 -14.36 -11.04
N ASP A 423 3.78 -15.32 -11.64
CA ASP A 423 4.57 -15.07 -12.84
C ASP A 423 3.69 -14.64 -14.01
N ASN A 424 2.50 -15.24 -14.16
CA ASN A 424 1.52 -14.80 -15.14
C ASN A 424 1.07 -13.35 -14.90
N ILE A 425 0.61 -13.02 -13.69
CA ILE A 425 0.12 -11.67 -13.36
C ILE A 425 1.22 -10.64 -13.61
N VAL A 426 2.44 -10.88 -13.10
CA VAL A 426 3.56 -9.95 -13.24
C VAL A 426 3.96 -9.79 -14.71
N ASP A 427 3.99 -10.87 -15.51
CA ASP A 427 4.31 -10.79 -16.94
C ASP A 427 3.24 -10.02 -17.73
N VAL A 428 1.95 -10.28 -17.49
CA VAL A 428 0.87 -9.54 -18.17
C VAL A 428 0.95 -8.07 -17.80
N VAL A 429 1.03 -7.76 -16.50
CA VAL A 429 1.02 -6.39 -15.98
C VAL A 429 2.23 -5.60 -16.48
N SER A 430 3.44 -6.16 -16.34
CA SER A 430 4.69 -5.50 -16.77
C SER A 430 4.74 -5.24 -18.27
N LYS A 431 4.34 -6.22 -19.11
CA LYS A 431 4.38 -6.07 -20.56
C LYS A 431 3.29 -5.14 -21.08
N THR A 432 2.13 -5.10 -20.43
CA THR A 432 1.06 -4.15 -20.77
C THR A 432 1.49 -2.70 -20.53
N PHE A 433 2.30 -2.45 -19.49
CA PHE A 433 2.86 -1.11 -19.25
C PHE A 433 3.83 -0.62 -20.34
N ASN A 434 4.30 -1.47 -21.26
CA ASN A 434 5.03 -1.00 -22.43
C ASN A 434 4.16 -0.17 -23.39
N PHE A 435 2.83 -0.26 -23.27
CA PHE A 435 1.86 0.55 -24.00
C PHE A 435 1.37 1.76 -23.21
N HIS A 436 1.71 1.83 -21.91
CA HIS A 436 1.30 2.91 -21.04
C HIS A 436 2.22 4.12 -21.18
N THR A 437 1.64 5.30 -21.41
CA THR A 437 2.41 6.51 -21.78
C THR A 437 3.10 7.21 -20.62
N SER A 438 2.64 7.01 -19.38
CA SER A 438 3.14 7.74 -18.21
C SER A 438 4.15 6.97 -17.36
N VAL A 439 4.54 5.73 -17.70
CA VAL A 439 5.45 4.90 -16.86
C VAL A 439 6.72 5.65 -16.48
N SER A 440 7.41 6.26 -17.45
CA SER A 440 8.68 6.95 -17.25
C SER A 440 8.54 8.24 -16.43
N PHE A 441 7.36 8.87 -16.45
CA PHE A 441 7.08 10.08 -15.67
C PHE A 441 6.96 9.76 -14.18
N HIS A 442 6.39 8.60 -13.83
CA HIS A 442 6.22 8.20 -12.43
C HIS A 442 7.52 7.85 -11.70
N LEU A 443 8.64 7.72 -12.41
CA LEU A 443 9.97 7.60 -11.78
C LEU A 443 10.37 8.85 -11.00
N ASN A 444 9.86 10.01 -11.40
CA ASN A 444 10.05 11.29 -10.71
C ASN A 444 8.96 12.27 -11.19
N MET A 445 7.84 12.31 -10.46
CA MET A 445 6.70 13.13 -10.86
C MET A 445 7.00 14.64 -10.67
N PRO A 446 6.58 15.51 -11.59
CA PRO A 446 6.79 16.96 -11.45
C PRO A 446 5.91 17.57 -10.37
N ASP A 447 6.34 18.71 -9.81
CA ASP A 447 5.55 19.52 -8.88
C ASP A 447 4.15 19.83 -9.45
N PRO A 448 3.08 19.75 -8.63
CA PRO A 448 3.05 19.42 -7.20
C PRO A 448 2.81 17.92 -6.92
N PHE A 449 2.87 17.04 -7.91
CA PHE A 449 2.50 15.62 -7.80
C PHE A 449 3.66 14.73 -7.35
N THR A 450 4.64 15.29 -6.64
CA THR A 450 5.86 14.57 -6.25
C THR A 450 5.59 13.36 -5.34
N ASP A 451 4.47 13.37 -4.62
CA ASP A 451 4.01 12.27 -3.77
C ASP A 451 3.57 11.02 -4.55
N ASP A 452 3.33 11.14 -5.86
CA ASP A 452 2.90 10.06 -6.75
C ASP A 452 4.07 9.31 -7.43
N THR A 453 5.30 9.51 -6.93
CA THR A 453 6.50 8.87 -7.50
C THR A 453 6.57 7.38 -7.12
N VAL A 454 6.68 6.51 -8.14
CA VAL A 454 6.80 5.05 -8.01
C VAL A 454 7.60 4.43 -9.16
N ASP A 455 8.60 3.61 -8.83
CA ASP A 455 9.25 2.71 -9.80
C ASP A 455 8.44 1.44 -9.96
N LEU A 456 7.37 1.52 -10.78
CA LEU A 456 6.44 0.41 -10.93
C LEU A 456 7.08 -0.83 -11.56
N GLN A 457 8.02 -0.66 -12.49
CA GLN A 457 8.71 -1.79 -13.09
C GLN A 457 9.67 -2.44 -12.08
N GLY A 458 10.36 -1.64 -11.26
CA GLY A 458 11.15 -2.14 -10.13
C GLY A 458 10.31 -2.88 -9.10
N GLU A 459 9.13 -2.37 -8.75
CA GLU A 459 8.19 -3.02 -7.83
C GLU A 459 7.66 -4.33 -8.39
N LEU A 460 7.31 -4.40 -9.68
CA LEU A 460 6.91 -5.66 -10.32
C LEU A 460 8.04 -6.70 -10.33
N GLN A 461 9.30 -6.26 -10.46
CA GLN A 461 10.46 -7.15 -10.31
C GLN A 461 10.68 -7.60 -8.86
N ARG A 462 10.43 -6.73 -7.87
CA ARG A 462 10.41 -7.14 -6.46
C ARG A 462 9.32 -8.18 -6.23
N ILE A 463 8.10 -7.94 -6.71
CA ILE A 463 6.96 -8.85 -6.57
C ILE A 463 7.27 -10.21 -7.19
N ARG A 464 7.89 -10.25 -8.38
CA ARG A 464 8.35 -11.50 -9.03
C ARG A 464 9.25 -12.35 -8.13
N ASN A 465 10.06 -11.71 -7.31
CA ASN A 465 11.02 -12.37 -6.42
C ASN A 465 10.51 -12.52 -4.97
N THR A 466 9.28 -12.08 -4.69
CA THR A 466 8.66 -12.16 -3.37
C THR A 466 7.82 -13.43 -3.27
N LYS A 467 7.86 -14.07 -2.09
CA LYS A 467 6.96 -15.18 -1.75
C LYS A 467 5.93 -14.67 -0.77
N TYR A 468 4.67 -14.98 -1.03
CA TYR A 468 3.53 -14.58 -0.21
C TYR A 468 2.95 -15.78 0.54
N ASP A 469 2.19 -15.51 1.58
CA ASP A 469 1.47 -16.55 2.33
C ASP A 469 0.28 -17.09 1.53
N THR A 470 -0.43 -16.20 0.83
CA THR A 470 -1.63 -16.52 0.05
C THR A 470 -1.68 -15.77 -1.28
N ASP A 471 -2.52 -16.24 -2.21
CA ASP A 471 -2.76 -15.51 -3.47
C ASP A 471 -3.46 -14.16 -3.25
N PHE A 472 -4.20 -14.00 -2.14
CA PHE A 472 -4.80 -12.72 -1.75
C PHE A 472 -3.74 -11.69 -1.35
N ASP A 473 -2.69 -12.11 -0.64
CA ASP A 473 -1.60 -11.21 -0.24
C ASP A 473 -0.76 -10.76 -1.45
N LEU A 474 -0.58 -11.65 -2.44
CA LEU A 474 -0.03 -11.29 -3.76
C LEU A 474 -0.91 -10.25 -4.46
N HIS A 475 -2.22 -10.47 -4.52
CA HIS A 475 -3.16 -9.53 -5.13
C HIS A 475 -3.07 -8.14 -4.46
N GLN A 476 -3.08 -8.11 -3.13
CA GLN A 476 -2.98 -6.87 -2.37
C GLN A 476 -1.70 -6.10 -2.67
N ASP A 477 -0.55 -6.78 -2.83
CA ASP A 477 0.72 -6.13 -3.17
C ASP A 477 0.72 -5.58 -4.61
N VAL A 478 0.23 -6.35 -5.59
CA VAL A 478 0.12 -5.89 -7.00
C VAL A 478 -0.83 -4.70 -7.10
N SER A 479 -2.05 -4.82 -6.56
CA SER A 479 -3.08 -3.78 -6.61
C SER A 479 -2.59 -2.47 -5.98
N ARG A 480 -2.00 -2.52 -4.77
CA ARG A 480 -1.48 -1.32 -4.09
C ARG A 480 -0.36 -0.64 -4.88
N ASN A 481 0.59 -1.40 -5.45
CA ASN A 481 1.69 -0.78 -6.20
C ASN A 481 1.22 -0.14 -7.50
N VAL A 482 0.29 -0.76 -8.23
CA VAL A 482 -0.26 -0.16 -9.45
C VAL A 482 -1.06 1.10 -9.14
N LYS A 483 -1.83 1.12 -8.05
CA LYS A 483 -2.62 2.31 -7.64
C LYS A 483 -1.77 3.54 -7.33
N ARG A 484 -0.55 3.36 -6.84
CA ARG A 484 0.38 4.46 -6.54
C ARG A 484 0.73 5.32 -7.75
N LEU A 485 0.48 4.85 -8.98
CA LEU A 485 0.56 5.68 -10.17
C LEU A 485 -0.35 6.90 -10.05
N ASN A 486 -1.51 6.77 -9.41
CA ASN A 486 -2.44 7.88 -9.18
C ASN A 486 -2.89 8.62 -10.46
N ASP A 487 -2.64 8.10 -11.65
CA ASP A 487 -3.05 8.74 -12.92
C ASP A 487 -4.56 8.58 -13.22
N GLY A 488 -5.23 7.78 -12.41
CA GLY A 488 -6.65 7.51 -12.49
C GLY A 488 -7.10 6.55 -13.57
N HIS A 489 -6.26 6.22 -14.56
CA HIS A 489 -6.61 5.37 -15.69
C HIS A 489 -5.84 4.04 -15.69
N ALA A 490 -4.80 3.95 -14.86
CA ALA A 490 -4.06 2.74 -14.55
C ALA A 490 -4.54 2.15 -13.22
N GLY A 491 -4.80 0.85 -13.23
CA GLY A 491 -5.26 0.09 -12.09
C GLY A 491 -5.13 -1.39 -12.38
N TYR A 492 -4.97 -2.21 -11.33
CA TYR A 492 -5.05 -3.66 -11.41
C TYR A 492 -6.16 -4.13 -10.46
N ILE A 493 -7.18 -4.76 -11.04
CA ILE A 493 -8.34 -5.29 -10.33
C ILE A 493 -8.37 -6.80 -10.58
N ASN A 494 -8.58 -7.57 -9.53
CA ASN A 494 -8.84 -9.00 -9.64
C ASN A 494 -10.23 -9.27 -9.06
N TYR A 495 -11.18 -9.60 -9.95
CA TYR A 495 -12.58 -9.81 -9.57
C TYR A 495 -12.78 -11.03 -8.65
N CYS A 496 -11.76 -11.87 -8.48
CA CYS A 496 -11.72 -12.91 -7.45
C CYS A 496 -11.69 -12.33 -6.02
N TYR A 497 -11.19 -11.11 -5.86
CA TYR A 497 -10.92 -10.50 -4.56
C TYR A 497 -11.66 -9.18 -4.39
N ASP A 498 -11.50 -8.28 -5.35
CA ASP A 498 -12.08 -6.94 -5.28
C ASP A 498 -13.61 -7.01 -5.44
N SER A 499 -14.32 -6.44 -4.46
CA SER A 499 -15.80 -6.41 -4.35
C SER A 499 -16.49 -7.76 -4.43
N LEU A 500 -15.74 -8.86 -4.27
CA LEU A 500 -16.34 -10.17 -4.04
C LEU A 500 -17.12 -10.15 -2.71
N PHE A 501 -16.57 -9.43 -1.72
CA PHE A 501 -17.26 -8.99 -0.53
C PHE A 501 -17.12 -7.49 -0.38
N VAL A 502 -18.18 -6.81 0.03
CA VAL A 502 -18.14 -5.38 0.34
C VAL A 502 -18.35 -5.22 1.84
N THR A 503 -17.47 -4.43 2.46
CA THR A 503 -17.48 -4.16 3.91
C THR A 503 -18.04 -2.77 4.17
N TYR A 504 -18.91 -2.65 5.18
CA TYR A 504 -19.68 -1.45 5.46
C TYR A 504 -19.57 -1.01 6.91
N LEU A 505 -19.69 0.31 7.11
CA LEU A 505 -20.06 0.96 8.36
C LEU A 505 -21.40 1.70 8.18
N PRO A 506 -22.17 1.92 9.27
CA PRO A 506 -23.45 2.61 9.20
C PRO A 506 -23.30 4.15 9.12
N PHE A 507 -22.08 4.68 9.18
CA PHE A 507 -21.81 6.10 9.37
C PHE A 507 -20.99 6.70 8.22
N PRO A 508 -21.63 7.04 7.08
CA PRO A 508 -21.00 7.87 6.07
C PRO A 508 -20.60 9.22 6.67
N LEU A 509 -19.43 9.73 6.28
CA LEU A 509 -18.89 10.98 6.81
C LEU A 509 -18.90 12.11 5.77
N ALA A 510 -18.90 13.35 6.24
CA ALA A 510 -18.68 14.53 5.42
C ALA A 510 -17.98 15.65 6.20
N VAL A 511 -17.32 16.55 5.49
CA VAL A 511 -16.81 17.81 6.05
C VAL A 511 -17.93 18.82 6.05
N LEU A 512 -18.39 19.23 7.24
CA LEU A 512 -19.50 20.19 7.40
C LEU A 512 -19.01 21.47 8.08
N ALA A 513 -19.41 22.59 7.51
CA ALA A 513 -19.28 23.90 8.14
C ALA A 513 -20.44 24.19 9.09
N ARG A 514 -20.16 25.03 10.08
CA ARG A 514 -21.21 25.65 10.88
C ARG A 514 -21.98 26.70 10.06
N PRO A 515 -23.32 26.70 10.07
CA PRO A 515 -24.12 27.68 9.33
C PRO A 515 -23.82 29.15 9.70
N ASP A 516 -23.42 29.41 10.94
CA ASP A 516 -23.08 30.73 11.48
C ASP A 516 -21.59 31.08 11.39
N ALA A 517 -20.73 30.10 11.05
CA ALA A 517 -19.28 30.25 10.95
C ALA A 517 -18.72 29.30 9.88
N LEU A 518 -18.77 29.73 8.61
CA LEU A 518 -18.42 28.92 7.44
C LEU A 518 -16.95 28.49 7.40
N ASP A 519 -16.09 29.20 8.12
CA ASP A 519 -14.67 28.90 8.31
C ASP A 519 -14.44 27.76 9.31
N VAL A 520 -15.39 27.49 10.19
CA VAL A 520 -15.32 26.39 11.17
C VAL A 520 -15.91 25.12 10.56
N GLN A 521 -15.02 24.24 10.10
CA GLN A 521 -15.36 22.99 9.42
C GLN A 521 -14.80 21.78 10.17
N ASN A 522 -15.65 20.78 10.39
CA ASN A 522 -15.27 19.53 11.06
C ASN A 522 -15.78 18.33 10.28
N ILE A 523 -15.30 17.14 10.61
CA ILE A 523 -15.83 15.89 10.07
C ILE A 523 -17.04 15.46 10.92
N HIS A 524 -18.15 15.18 10.25
CA HIS A 524 -19.40 14.74 10.87
C HIS A 524 -19.90 13.45 10.23
N ILE A 525 -20.64 12.67 11.02
CA ILE A 525 -21.59 11.69 10.48
C ILE A 525 -22.68 12.48 9.75
N VAL A 526 -23.02 12.09 8.53
CA VAL A 526 -24.01 12.82 7.74
C VAL A 526 -25.40 12.77 8.40
N PRO A 527 -26.24 13.82 8.26
CA PRO A 527 -27.56 13.87 8.89
C PRO A 527 -28.53 12.76 8.46
N GLU A 528 -28.32 12.17 7.29
CA GLU A 528 -29.16 11.12 6.72
C GLU A 528 -28.61 9.69 6.94
N ALA A 529 -27.53 9.52 7.71
CA ALA A 529 -26.78 8.27 7.83
C ALA A 529 -27.68 7.09 8.24
N SER A 530 -28.50 7.27 9.29
CA SER A 530 -29.40 6.22 9.78
C SER A 530 -30.46 5.81 8.74
N ALA A 531 -30.99 6.77 7.98
CA ALA A 531 -31.97 6.53 6.93
C ALA A 531 -31.35 5.75 5.75
N VAL A 532 -30.13 6.13 5.34
CA VAL A 532 -29.36 5.42 4.32
C VAL A 532 -29.06 3.98 4.79
N ALA A 533 -28.58 3.82 6.02
CA ALA A 533 -28.25 2.51 6.58
C ALA A 533 -29.48 1.59 6.61
N LYS A 534 -30.63 2.10 7.05
CA LYS A 534 -31.90 1.35 7.07
C LYS A 534 -32.35 0.96 5.66
N SER A 535 -32.32 1.89 4.71
CA SER A 535 -32.73 1.64 3.33
C SER A 535 -31.85 0.61 2.64
N GLN A 536 -30.54 0.66 2.85
CA GLN A 536 -29.59 -0.17 2.10
C GLN A 536 -29.32 -1.53 2.73
N PHE A 537 -29.35 -1.62 4.06
CA PHE A 537 -28.90 -2.80 4.79
C PHE A 537 -30.04 -3.53 5.52
N GLY A 538 -31.22 -2.91 5.61
CA GLY A 538 -32.41 -3.49 6.23
C GLY A 538 -32.34 -3.59 7.75
N ASP A 539 -33.44 -4.03 8.35
CA ASP A 539 -33.61 -4.00 9.82
C ASP A 539 -32.66 -4.96 10.56
N ASP A 540 -32.24 -6.08 9.95
CA ASP A 540 -31.31 -7.03 10.58
C ASP A 540 -29.92 -6.42 10.83
N ALA A 541 -29.36 -5.74 9.82
CA ALA A 541 -28.05 -5.09 9.94
C ALA A 541 -28.09 -3.94 10.93
N VAL A 542 -29.13 -3.11 10.82
CA VAL A 542 -29.36 -1.97 11.72
C VAL A 542 -29.48 -2.45 13.16
N ALA A 543 -30.29 -3.48 13.43
CA ALA A 543 -30.43 -4.03 14.78
C ALA A 543 -29.10 -4.53 15.36
N LYS A 544 -28.23 -5.13 14.55
CA LYS A 544 -26.89 -5.57 14.97
C LYS A 544 -25.97 -4.40 15.32
N TRP A 545 -25.95 -3.34 14.52
CA TRP A 545 -25.19 -2.13 14.86
C TRP A 545 -25.74 -1.45 16.10
N GLU A 546 -27.06 -1.26 16.21
CA GLU A 546 -27.68 -0.63 17.38
C GLU A 546 -27.43 -1.43 18.66
N ALA A 547 -27.48 -2.76 18.59
CA ALA A 547 -27.14 -3.63 19.72
C ALA A 547 -25.68 -3.48 20.15
N ALA A 548 -24.74 -3.39 19.20
CA ALA A 548 -23.32 -3.17 19.50
C ALA A 548 -23.04 -1.79 20.10
N LEU A 549 -23.78 -0.76 19.67
CA LEU A 549 -23.61 0.62 20.12
C LEU A 549 -24.41 0.93 21.41
N GLY A 550 -25.37 0.07 21.77
CA GLY A 550 -26.30 0.32 22.88
C GLY A 550 -27.23 1.51 22.65
N ARG A 551 -27.40 1.97 21.40
CA ARG A 551 -28.13 3.19 21.01
C ARG A 551 -28.74 3.06 19.62
N LYS A 552 -29.68 3.95 19.29
CA LYS A 552 -30.26 4.02 17.94
C LYS A 552 -29.29 4.68 16.98
N LEU A 553 -29.22 4.23 15.72
CA LEU A 553 -28.35 4.86 14.72
C LEU A 553 -28.69 6.34 14.51
N ALA A 554 -29.98 6.69 14.60
CA ALA A 554 -30.46 8.06 14.48
C ALA A 554 -29.91 9.01 15.57
N ASP A 555 -29.45 8.49 16.72
CA ASP A 555 -28.84 9.31 17.76
C ASP A 555 -27.47 9.88 17.33
N PHE A 556 -26.86 9.31 16.27
CA PHE A 556 -25.56 9.67 15.75
C PHE A 556 -25.61 10.58 14.51
N ASP A 557 -26.79 10.77 13.92
CA ASP A 557 -26.96 11.60 12.73
C ASP A 557 -26.51 13.05 13.02
N GLY A 558 -25.56 13.55 12.22
CA GLY A 558 -24.97 14.88 12.42
C GLY A 558 -23.89 14.96 13.51
N ALA A 559 -23.54 13.87 14.20
CA ALA A 559 -22.53 13.88 15.24
C ALA A 559 -21.14 14.28 14.71
N ARG A 560 -20.41 15.10 15.48
CA ARG A 560 -19.05 15.55 15.14
C ARG A 560 -18.03 14.48 15.53
N ILE A 561 -17.20 14.06 14.58
CA ILE A 561 -16.10 13.14 14.85
C ILE A 561 -14.93 13.92 15.48
N VAL A 562 -14.43 13.39 16.60
CA VAL A 562 -13.27 13.90 17.34
C VAL A 562 -12.03 13.05 17.07
N ALA A 563 -12.18 11.73 17.01
CA ALA A 563 -11.08 10.81 16.68
C ALA A 563 -11.60 9.53 16.01
N ILE A 564 -10.76 8.93 15.17
CA ILE A 564 -10.98 7.63 14.53
C ILE A 564 -9.80 6.74 14.93
N ASN A 565 -10.05 5.63 15.64
CA ASN A 565 -9.02 4.77 16.24
C ASN A 565 -7.96 5.57 17.02
N ASP A 566 -8.44 6.50 17.86
CA ASP A 566 -7.62 7.41 18.69
C ASP A 566 -6.67 8.36 17.92
N LYS A 567 -6.79 8.41 16.58
CA LYS A 567 -6.10 9.38 15.73
C LYS A 567 -6.96 10.58 15.41
N ASP A 568 -6.31 11.71 15.13
CA ASP A 568 -6.97 12.87 14.52
C ASP A 568 -7.66 12.46 13.21
N PRO A 569 -8.93 12.83 12.98
CA PRO A 569 -9.68 12.39 11.81
C PRO A 569 -9.04 12.83 10.49
N TRP A 570 -8.33 13.97 10.44
CA TRP A 570 -7.64 14.42 9.24
C TRP A 570 -6.39 13.59 8.94
N THR A 571 -5.70 13.09 9.97
CA THR A 571 -4.61 12.12 9.76
C THR A 571 -5.13 10.87 9.07
N VAL A 572 -6.31 10.36 9.46
CA VAL A 572 -6.91 9.18 8.81
C VAL A 572 -7.33 9.48 7.36
N VAL A 573 -7.85 10.68 7.09
CA VAL A 573 -8.15 11.13 5.72
C VAL A 573 -6.90 11.17 4.85
N ASP A 574 -5.79 11.71 5.37
CA ASP A 574 -4.51 11.79 4.66
C ASP A 574 -3.90 10.39 4.44
N GLU A 575 -3.92 9.52 5.46
CA GLU A 575 -3.48 8.12 5.37
C GLU A 575 -4.25 7.36 4.28
N ASN A 576 -5.57 7.55 4.20
CA ASN A 576 -6.39 6.99 3.12
C ASN A 576 -6.01 7.58 1.76
N ALA A 577 -5.85 8.90 1.64
CA ALA A 577 -5.49 9.57 0.39
C ALA A 577 -4.09 9.19 -0.14
N SER A 578 -3.17 8.77 0.72
CA SER A 578 -1.84 8.29 0.33
C SER A 578 -1.82 6.88 -0.27
N VAL A 579 -2.86 6.08 -0.04
CA VAL A 579 -2.94 4.69 -0.52
C VAL A 579 -4.11 4.43 -1.46
N ASN A 580 -5.12 5.30 -1.44
CA ASN A 580 -6.19 5.26 -2.41
C ASN A 580 -5.63 5.73 -3.76
N GLY A 581 -5.90 4.99 -4.83
CA GLY A 581 -5.47 5.36 -6.18
C GLY A 581 -6.48 6.30 -6.84
N GLY A 582 -6.43 6.38 -8.17
CA GLY A 582 -7.57 6.86 -8.96
C GLY A 582 -7.58 8.35 -9.32
N TYR A 583 -6.79 9.20 -8.68
CA TYR A 583 -6.68 10.63 -9.01
C TYR A 583 -5.29 11.19 -8.69
N GLN A 584 -4.77 12.06 -9.55
CA GLN A 584 -3.42 12.64 -9.39
C GLN A 584 -3.39 13.66 -8.25
N ALA A 585 -4.44 14.48 -8.11
CA ALA A 585 -4.46 15.42 -6.99
C ALA A 585 -4.74 14.72 -5.66
N HIS A 586 -3.81 14.89 -4.73
CA HIS A 586 -3.96 14.48 -3.33
C HIS A 586 -5.27 14.98 -2.70
N THR A 587 -5.65 16.24 -2.96
CA THR A 587 -6.90 16.82 -2.42
C THR A 587 -8.16 16.14 -2.97
N THR A 588 -8.12 15.68 -4.22
CA THR A 588 -9.21 14.89 -4.81
C THR A 588 -9.29 13.51 -4.16
N ARG A 589 -8.15 12.88 -3.83
CA ARG A 589 -8.09 11.61 -3.09
C ARG A 589 -8.57 11.76 -1.64
N GLN A 590 -8.30 12.88 -0.98
CA GLN A 590 -8.88 13.18 0.34
C GLN A 590 -10.41 13.24 0.27
N ASN A 591 -10.94 13.86 -0.79
CA ASN A 591 -12.38 13.91 -1.00
C ASN A 591 -12.98 12.51 -1.22
N ALA A 592 -12.17 11.49 -1.61
CA ALA A 592 -12.56 10.09 -1.75
C ALA A 592 -13.15 9.47 -0.48
N PHE A 593 -12.60 9.89 0.66
CA PHE A 593 -12.95 9.41 1.99
C PHE A 593 -14.41 9.70 2.39
N PHE A 594 -14.95 10.82 1.91
CA PHE A 594 -16.26 11.32 2.30
C PHE A 594 -17.39 10.81 1.41
N SER A 595 -18.59 10.79 1.98
CA SER A 595 -19.83 10.44 1.30
C SER A 595 -20.22 11.49 0.26
N SER A 596 -20.98 11.02 -0.73
CA SER A 596 -21.25 11.74 -1.96
C SER A 596 -22.49 11.14 -2.66
N TYR A 597 -23.00 11.75 -3.72
CA TYR A 597 -24.06 11.16 -4.59
C TYR A 597 -23.70 11.34 -6.05
N GLN A 598 -24.30 10.56 -6.95
CA GLN A 598 -24.19 10.75 -8.40
C GLN A 598 -25.47 10.41 -9.15
N ARG A 599 -25.65 11.00 -10.34
CA ARG A 599 -26.64 10.57 -11.32
C ARG A 599 -26.09 9.38 -12.11
N ALA A 600 -26.48 8.16 -11.73
CA ALA A 600 -26.21 6.96 -12.53
C ALA A 600 -27.15 6.90 -13.75
N THR A 601 -26.95 5.92 -14.64
CA THR A 601 -27.76 5.77 -15.87
C THR A 601 -29.26 5.62 -15.59
N SER A 602 -29.62 4.82 -14.58
CA SER A 602 -31.01 4.49 -14.24
C SER A 602 -31.52 5.25 -13.01
N GLU A 603 -30.67 5.52 -12.02
CA GLU A 603 -31.10 6.12 -10.75
C GLU A 603 -30.15 7.22 -10.23
N TRP A 604 -30.51 7.85 -9.13
CA TRP A 604 -29.58 8.64 -8.31
C TRP A 604 -28.95 7.69 -7.29
N SER A 605 -27.63 7.53 -7.33
CA SER A 605 -26.92 6.63 -6.44
C SER A 605 -26.18 7.41 -5.36
N TYR A 606 -26.23 6.91 -4.13
CA TYR A 606 -25.48 7.36 -2.98
C TYR A 606 -24.11 6.67 -2.95
N ARG A 607 -23.07 7.38 -2.52
CA ARG A 607 -21.74 6.84 -2.25
C ARG A 607 -21.40 7.08 -0.80
N LEU A 608 -21.08 6.00 -0.09
CA LEU A 608 -20.83 6.06 1.35
C LEU A 608 -19.47 6.70 1.70
N GLY A 609 -18.53 6.73 0.74
CA GLY A 609 -17.15 7.18 0.92
C GLY A 609 -16.24 6.05 1.41
N ASP A 610 -14.92 6.19 1.19
CA ASP A 610 -13.96 5.12 1.53
C ASP A 610 -13.97 4.78 3.02
N PHE A 611 -14.36 5.72 3.89
CA PHE A 611 -14.50 5.42 5.31
C PHE A 611 -15.55 4.34 5.57
N ALA A 612 -16.73 4.49 4.99
CA ALA A 612 -17.91 3.69 5.33
C ALA A 612 -18.14 2.50 4.38
N GLN A 613 -17.35 2.36 3.31
CA GLN A 613 -17.52 1.29 2.33
C GLN A 613 -16.20 0.88 1.68
N TRP A 614 -15.85 -0.41 1.77
CA TRP A 614 -14.58 -0.96 1.28
C TRP A 614 -14.82 -2.12 0.31
N SER A 615 -14.12 -2.11 -0.83
CA SER A 615 -14.11 -3.18 -1.83
C SER A 615 -13.25 -4.39 -1.42
N LEU A 616 -12.33 -4.18 -0.49
CA LEU A 616 -11.54 -5.24 0.13
C LEU A 616 -11.79 -5.26 1.65
N PRO A 617 -11.79 -6.44 2.29
CA PRO A 617 -11.94 -6.52 3.73
C PRO A 617 -10.81 -5.78 4.46
N VAL A 618 -11.17 -5.00 5.47
CA VAL A 618 -10.22 -4.30 6.34
C VAL A 618 -9.52 -5.29 7.30
N ARG A 619 -8.30 -4.95 7.75
CA ARG A 619 -7.55 -5.72 8.75
C ARG A 619 -8.10 -5.42 10.15
N GLY A 620 -9.30 -5.92 10.46
CA GLY A 620 -9.95 -5.75 11.76
C GLY A 620 -11.47 -5.81 11.68
N ASP A 621 -12.13 -6.14 12.79
CA ASP A 621 -13.60 -6.34 12.81
C ASP A 621 -14.40 -5.12 13.29
N SER A 622 -13.74 -4.04 13.72
CA SER A 622 -14.41 -2.82 14.16
C SER A 622 -13.53 -1.56 14.04
N VAL A 623 -14.14 -0.40 14.15
CA VAL A 623 -13.49 0.91 14.28
C VAL A 623 -13.94 1.60 15.56
N THR A 624 -13.04 2.27 16.25
CA THR A 624 -13.37 3.09 17.42
C THR A 624 -13.59 4.54 16.98
N LEU A 625 -14.76 5.10 17.29
CA LEU A 625 -15.10 6.48 17.02
C LEU A 625 -15.30 7.23 18.33
N ARG A 626 -14.51 8.29 18.54
CA ARG A 626 -14.79 9.29 19.55
C ARG A 626 -15.50 10.46 18.89
N LEU A 627 -16.67 10.82 19.40
CA LEU A 627 -17.57 11.79 18.77
C LEU A 627 -18.34 12.62 19.79
N VAL A 628 -18.91 13.72 19.32
CA VAL A 628 -19.85 14.56 20.06
C VAL A 628 -21.19 14.51 19.33
N ARG A 629 -22.22 13.92 19.96
CA ARG A 629 -23.56 13.83 19.38
C ARG A 629 -24.24 15.19 19.35
N ASN A 630 -25.21 15.35 18.45
CA ASN A 630 -25.92 16.61 18.32
C ASN A 630 -26.70 16.95 19.61
N GLY A 631 -26.59 18.19 20.09
CA GLY A 631 -27.22 18.65 21.33
C GLY A 631 -26.57 18.14 22.62
N VAL A 632 -25.38 17.54 22.56
CA VAL A 632 -24.61 17.05 23.70
C VAL A 632 -23.22 17.71 23.70
N ASP A 633 -22.72 18.11 24.87
CA ASP A 633 -21.39 18.76 25.00
C ASP A 633 -20.26 17.77 25.36
N ALA A 634 -20.60 16.56 25.79
CA ALA A 634 -19.64 15.52 26.18
C ALA A 634 -19.13 14.72 24.96
N GLU A 635 -17.83 14.42 24.97
CA GLU A 635 -17.25 13.42 24.07
C GLU A 635 -17.63 12.01 24.53
N GLU A 636 -18.04 11.18 23.58
CA GLU A 636 -18.41 9.80 23.79
C GLU A 636 -17.61 8.90 22.83
N THR A 637 -17.22 7.71 23.29
CA THR A 637 -16.46 6.74 22.50
C THR A 637 -17.28 5.49 22.23
N TYR A 638 -17.35 5.06 20.96
CA TYR A 638 -18.07 3.88 20.52
C TYR A 638 -17.21 3.00 19.63
N THR A 639 -17.28 1.69 19.83
CA THR A 639 -16.69 0.70 18.93
C THR A 639 -17.77 0.23 17.94
N VAL A 640 -17.62 0.61 16.67
CA VAL A 640 -18.56 0.32 15.60
C VAL A 640 -18.08 -0.91 14.84
N PRO A 641 -18.83 -2.03 14.83
CA PRO A 641 -18.42 -3.23 14.10
C PRO A 641 -18.57 -3.02 12.59
N TYR A 642 -17.62 -3.57 11.83
CA TYR A 642 -17.73 -3.70 10.38
C TYR A 642 -18.62 -4.88 10.03
N PHE A 643 -19.46 -4.72 9.01
CA PHE A 643 -20.20 -5.83 8.42
C PHE A 643 -19.91 -5.97 6.94
N SER A 644 -19.54 -7.18 6.54
CA SER A 644 -19.31 -7.57 5.16
C SER A 644 -20.47 -8.40 4.63
N ARG A 645 -20.85 -8.18 3.37
CA ARG A 645 -21.76 -9.07 2.62
C ARG A 645 -21.16 -9.41 1.27
N ILE A 646 -21.63 -10.51 0.69
CA ILE A 646 -21.29 -10.91 -0.68
C ILE A 646 -21.74 -9.81 -1.64
N GLY A 647 -20.88 -9.44 -2.59
CA GLY A 647 -21.19 -8.46 -3.62
C GLY A 647 -22.35 -8.93 -4.51
N SER A 648 -23.16 -8.00 -5.03
CA SER A 648 -24.32 -8.31 -5.88
C SER A 648 -23.96 -9.06 -7.18
N SER A 649 -22.69 -8.98 -7.57
CA SER A 649 -22.05 -9.58 -8.74
C SER A 649 -21.60 -11.02 -8.58
N THR A 650 -21.41 -11.44 -7.33
CA THR A 650 -20.68 -12.67 -7.02
C THR A 650 -21.54 -13.88 -7.33
N VAL A 651 -21.02 -14.76 -8.18
CA VAL A 651 -21.69 -16.01 -8.51
C VAL A 651 -21.67 -16.92 -7.28
N ALA A 652 -22.85 -17.42 -6.91
CA ALA A 652 -23.03 -18.24 -5.72
C ALA A 652 -22.08 -19.45 -5.66
N PHE A 653 -21.49 -19.65 -4.49
CA PHE A 653 -20.53 -20.70 -4.17
C PHE A 653 -20.90 -21.40 -2.85
N THR A 654 -20.33 -22.57 -2.61
CA THR A 654 -20.58 -23.38 -1.40
C THR A 654 -19.32 -23.76 -0.65
N ASP A 655 -18.16 -23.54 -1.27
CA ASP A 655 -16.83 -23.92 -0.80
C ASP A 655 -15.76 -23.11 -1.57
N ALA A 656 -14.51 -23.11 -1.12
CA ALA A 656 -13.41 -22.37 -1.75
C ALA A 656 -13.19 -22.81 -3.20
N LYS A 657 -13.39 -24.10 -3.49
CA LYS A 657 -13.23 -24.65 -4.85
C LYS A 657 -14.24 -24.06 -5.83
N SER A 658 -15.52 -24.06 -5.47
CA SER A 658 -16.61 -23.50 -6.28
C SER A 658 -16.55 -21.97 -6.33
N LEU A 659 -16.04 -21.31 -5.29
CA LEU A 659 -15.73 -19.88 -5.32
C LEU A 659 -14.70 -19.58 -6.41
N TRP A 660 -13.55 -20.27 -6.39
CA TRP A 660 -12.50 -20.09 -7.38
C TRP A 660 -12.98 -20.37 -8.80
N GLN A 661 -13.61 -21.53 -9.03
CA GLN A 661 -14.03 -21.97 -10.35
C GLN A 661 -15.07 -21.04 -11.01
N LYS A 662 -15.92 -20.39 -10.21
CA LYS A 662 -17.01 -19.56 -10.72
C LYS A 662 -16.70 -18.06 -10.78
N ASN A 663 -15.78 -17.57 -9.95
CA ASN A 663 -15.53 -16.14 -9.80
C ASN A 663 -14.08 -15.71 -10.08
N CYS A 664 -13.10 -16.62 -10.07
CA CYS A 664 -11.69 -16.24 -10.12
C CYS A 664 -11.01 -16.56 -11.45
N VAL A 665 -11.58 -17.43 -12.28
CA VAL A 665 -10.98 -17.87 -13.55
C VAL A 665 -11.24 -16.86 -14.65
N ALA A 666 -10.23 -16.60 -15.48
CA ALA A 666 -10.35 -15.72 -16.64
C ALA A 666 -11.53 -16.12 -17.55
N THR A 667 -12.28 -15.12 -18.01
CA THR A 667 -13.40 -15.26 -18.93
C THR A 667 -13.05 -14.69 -20.30
N ALA A 668 -13.97 -14.81 -21.27
CA ALA A 668 -13.83 -14.17 -22.58
C ALA A 668 -13.80 -12.62 -22.51
N SER A 669 -14.22 -12.00 -21.39
CA SER A 669 -14.10 -10.56 -21.19
C SER A 669 -12.77 -10.16 -20.55
N THR A 670 -12.08 -11.09 -19.89
CA THR A 670 -10.77 -10.86 -19.23
C THR A 670 -9.66 -10.67 -20.27
N ASN A 671 -9.65 -11.54 -21.28
CA ASN A 671 -8.63 -11.55 -22.33
C ASN A 671 -9.24 -11.07 -23.64
N GLY A 672 -8.47 -10.35 -24.46
CA GLY A 672 -8.93 -9.88 -25.76
C GLY A 672 -9.15 -11.02 -26.75
N GLU A 673 -10.03 -10.81 -27.71
CA GLU A 673 -10.19 -11.69 -28.88
C GLU A 673 -9.75 -10.99 -30.16
N SER A 674 -9.39 -11.77 -31.19
CA SER A 674 -9.14 -11.21 -32.54
C SER A 674 -10.43 -10.62 -33.10
N TYR A 675 -10.38 -9.40 -33.63
CA TYR A 675 -11.56 -8.69 -34.15
C TYR A 675 -12.25 -9.39 -35.34
N TYR A 676 -11.53 -10.26 -36.05
CA TYR A 676 -11.97 -10.80 -37.34
C TYR A 676 -12.06 -12.33 -37.41
N ASN A 677 -11.84 -13.05 -36.31
CA ASN A 677 -12.02 -14.50 -36.28
C ASN A 677 -13.51 -14.88 -36.20
N GLN A 678 -14.04 -15.50 -37.27
CA GLN A 678 -15.47 -15.81 -37.42
C GLN A 678 -15.99 -16.94 -36.51
N ALA A 679 -15.12 -17.76 -35.91
CA ALA A 679 -15.53 -18.91 -35.10
C ALA A 679 -16.02 -18.54 -33.67
N GLN A 680 -15.76 -17.32 -33.20
CA GLN A 680 -16.10 -16.87 -31.83
C GLN A 680 -17.11 -15.71 -31.80
N ALA A 681 -17.43 -15.11 -32.96
CA ALA A 681 -18.31 -13.94 -33.07
C ALA A 681 -19.80 -14.17 -32.70
N LYS A 682 -20.17 -15.37 -32.23
CA LYS A 682 -21.53 -15.74 -31.82
C LYS A 682 -21.64 -16.10 -30.33
N THR A 683 -21.12 -15.26 -29.43
CA THR A 683 -21.47 -15.33 -28.00
C THR A 683 -21.24 -13.99 -27.29
N LYS A 684 -21.67 -12.88 -27.89
CA LYS A 684 -21.69 -11.59 -27.18
C LYS A 684 -23.02 -11.40 -26.44
N VAL A 685 -23.06 -11.82 -25.19
CA VAL A 685 -23.42 -10.99 -24.02
C VAL A 685 -22.81 -11.72 -22.82
N ALA A 686 -21.65 -11.29 -22.34
CA ALA A 686 -21.29 -11.63 -20.97
C ALA A 686 -22.34 -10.96 -20.08
N PRO A 687 -22.94 -11.66 -19.10
CA PRO A 687 -23.83 -11.03 -18.16
C PRO A 687 -23.12 -9.81 -17.56
N GLU A 688 -23.83 -8.69 -17.51
CA GLU A 688 -23.36 -7.40 -17.01
C GLU A 688 -22.75 -7.62 -15.62
N LYS A 689 -21.42 -7.55 -15.49
CA LYS A 689 -20.75 -7.68 -14.20
C LYS A 689 -20.97 -6.39 -13.41
N PRO A 690 -21.27 -6.53 -12.10
CA PRO A 690 -21.01 -5.56 -11.05
C PRO A 690 -20.06 -4.41 -11.36
N ARG A 691 -20.56 -3.25 -11.80
CA ARG A 691 -19.69 -2.16 -12.27
C ARG A 691 -18.95 -1.48 -11.12
N PHE A 692 -17.64 -1.70 -11.05
CA PHE A 692 -16.66 -0.84 -10.37
C PHE A 692 -16.52 0.55 -11.02
N GLN A 693 -16.82 0.58 -12.33
CA GLN A 693 -17.09 1.72 -13.19
C GLN A 693 -17.76 1.16 -14.45
N PRO A 694 -18.34 1.99 -15.34
CA PRO A 694 -18.57 1.54 -16.70
C PRO A 694 -17.21 1.16 -17.26
N ASP A 695 -16.96 -0.14 -17.37
CA ASP A 695 -15.84 -0.68 -18.13
C ASP A 695 -15.71 0.17 -19.40
N PRO A 696 -14.54 0.68 -19.79
CA PRO A 696 -14.33 1.07 -21.16
C PRO A 696 -14.43 -0.22 -21.98
N GLU A 697 -15.67 -0.65 -22.23
CA GLU A 697 -16.00 -1.55 -23.30
C GLU A 697 -15.33 -0.97 -24.54
N ILE A 698 -14.73 -1.86 -25.32
CA ILE A 698 -14.17 -1.59 -26.63
C ILE A 698 -15.05 -0.56 -27.33
N ALA A 699 -14.54 0.67 -27.46
CA ALA A 699 -15.35 1.78 -27.90
C ALA A 699 -16.01 1.44 -29.24
N PRO A 700 -17.31 1.70 -29.40
CA PRO A 700 -18.00 1.35 -30.63
C PRO A 700 -17.39 2.11 -31.81
N VAL A 701 -17.38 1.45 -32.97
CA VAL A 701 -17.05 2.09 -34.23
C VAL A 701 -18.30 2.82 -34.72
N ILE A 702 -18.25 4.15 -34.75
CA ILE A 702 -19.33 5.00 -35.26
C ILE A 702 -18.77 5.74 -36.48
N ASN A 703 -19.48 5.68 -37.61
CA ASN A 703 -19.05 6.26 -38.88
C ASN A 703 -17.63 5.82 -39.33
N GLY A 704 -17.29 4.56 -39.05
CA GLY A 704 -16.00 3.96 -39.44
C GLY A 704 -14.79 4.48 -38.63
N ARG A 705 -15.03 5.03 -37.43
CA ARG A 705 -14.02 5.44 -36.46
C ARG A 705 -14.34 4.90 -35.08
N ARG A 706 -13.33 4.34 -34.40
CA ARG A 706 -13.42 4.02 -32.97
C ARG A 706 -13.39 5.30 -32.13
N GLN A 707 -14.38 5.48 -31.25
CA GLN A 707 -14.45 6.68 -30.41
C GLN A 707 -13.36 6.68 -29.33
N ALA A 708 -12.77 7.85 -29.06
CA ALA A 708 -11.82 8.00 -27.97
C ALA A 708 -12.56 8.03 -26.63
N ILE A 709 -12.20 7.09 -25.76
CA ILE A 709 -12.72 6.99 -24.39
C ILE A 709 -11.58 7.32 -23.44
N SER A 710 -11.93 8.06 -22.41
CA SER A 710 -11.06 8.26 -21.28
C SER A 710 -11.95 8.08 -20.06
N THR A 711 -11.74 6.99 -19.36
CA THR A 711 -12.52 6.60 -18.19
C THR A 711 -11.55 6.09 -17.15
N LEU A 712 -11.75 6.57 -15.92
CA LEU A 712 -10.99 6.16 -14.77
C LEU A 712 -11.06 4.64 -14.59
N VAL A 713 -10.15 4.13 -13.77
CA VAL A 713 -10.13 2.77 -13.26
C VAL A 713 -10.17 2.88 -11.74
N ALA A 714 -11.38 2.83 -11.21
CA ALA A 714 -11.64 2.82 -9.78
C ALA A 714 -12.00 1.41 -9.35
N ASP A 715 -11.21 0.82 -8.46
CA ASP A 715 -11.58 -0.40 -7.74
C ASP A 715 -12.32 -0.07 -6.43
N GLY A 716 -13.01 1.07 -6.41
CA GLY A 716 -13.87 1.51 -5.32
C GLY A 716 -15.10 0.61 -5.18
N PRO A 717 -15.81 0.68 -4.05
CA PRO A 717 -16.92 -0.24 -3.81
C PRO A 717 -18.09 -0.02 -4.78
N LEU A 718 -18.95 -1.03 -4.92
CA LEU A 718 -20.09 -1.05 -5.84
C LEU A 718 -20.98 0.20 -5.72
N PHE A 719 -21.42 0.74 -6.87
CA PHE A 719 -22.39 1.84 -6.97
C PHE A 719 -23.82 1.31 -6.91
N ASP A 720 -24.18 0.66 -5.79
CA ASP A 720 -25.45 -0.05 -5.62
C ASP A 720 -26.28 0.45 -4.42
N VAL A 721 -25.97 1.65 -3.93
CA VAL A 721 -26.75 2.33 -2.89
C VAL A 721 -27.58 3.41 -3.56
N ALA A 722 -28.91 3.35 -3.44
CA ALA A 722 -29.78 4.39 -3.96
C ALA A 722 -29.75 5.64 -3.07
N LEU A 723 -29.85 6.83 -3.68
CA LEU A 723 -30.09 8.07 -2.96
C LEU A 723 -31.50 8.00 -2.34
N PRO A 724 -31.66 8.25 -1.03
CA PRO A 724 -32.98 8.20 -0.39
C PRO A 724 -33.98 9.14 -1.07
N SER A 725 -35.24 8.70 -1.21
CA SER A 725 -36.30 9.46 -1.89
C SER A 725 -36.45 10.93 -1.45
N PRO A 726 -36.29 11.31 -0.15
CA PRO A 726 -36.34 12.71 0.27
C PRO A 726 -35.17 13.58 -0.25
N LEU A 727 -34.06 12.96 -0.64
CA LEU A 727 -32.86 13.62 -1.17
C LEU A 727 -32.79 13.54 -2.70
N THR A 728 -33.61 12.69 -3.32
CA THR A 728 -33.67 12.55 -4.77
C THR A 728 -34.29 13.82 -5.39
N PRO A 729 -33.63 14.42 -6.41
CA PRO A 729 -34.19 15.54 -7.14
C PRO A 729 -35.57 15.23 -7.73
N PRO A 730 -36.43 16.24 -7.90
CA PRO A 730 -37.73 16.07 -8.56
C PRO A 730 -37.56 15.62 -10.02
N GLU A 731 -38.67 15.29 -10.68
CA GLU A 731 -38.65 14.93 -12.10
C GLU A 731 -37.96 16.01 -12.94
N PRO A 732 -36.99 15.63 -13.80
CA PRO A 732 -36.30 16.57 -14.65
C PRO A 732 -37.25 17.17 -15.70
N ILE A 733 -36.87 18.32 -16.25
CA ILE A 733 -37.53 18.87 -17.44
C ILE A 733 -37.38 17.90 -18.62
N ILE A 734 -36.16 17.37 -18.77
CA ILE A 734 -35.77 16.42 -19.79
C ILE A 734 -34.47 15.74 -19.36
N GLY A 735 -34.25 14.50 -19.78
CA GLY A 735 -33.03 13.78 -19.50
C GLY A 735 -32.99 12.43 -20.19
N SER A 736 -31.78 11.87 -20.28
CA SER A 736 -31.54 10.50 -20.77
C SER A 736 -30.29 9.96 -20.10
N GLY A 737 -30.33 8.71 -19.65
CA GLY A 737 -29.21 8.06 -18.97
C GLY A 737 -28.68 8.90 -17.80
N ALA A 738 -27.36 9.11 -17.75
CA ALA A 738 -26.69 9.86 -16.69
C ALA A 738 -26.81 11.40 -16.80
N LEU A 739 -27.64 11.91 -17.72
CA LEU A 739 -27.84 13.34 -17.98
C LEU A 739 -29.29 13.74 -17.69
N GLN A 740 -29.46 14.80 -16.90
CA GLN A 740 -30.76 15.40 -16.60
C GLN A 740 -30.68 16.93 -16.52
N PHE A 741 -31.72 17.60 -17.03
CA PHE A 741 -31.89 19.04 -16.88
C PHE A 741 -33.01 19.35 -15.89
N HIS A 742 -32.71 20.22 -14.94
CA HIS A 742 -33.63 20.70 -13.91
C HIS A 742 -33.75 22.23 -13.99
N MET A 743 -34.82 22.78 -13.44
CA MET A 743 -34.97 24.23 -13.21
C MET A 743 -35.10 24.47 -11.72
N LEU A 744 -34.36 25.44 -11.19
CA LEU A 744 -34.51 25.89 -9.81
C LEU A 744 -35.78 26.73 -9.65
N ASP A 745 -36.21 26.89 -8.41
CA ASP A 745 -37.43 27.62 -8.03
C ASP A 745 -37.30 29.14 -8.20
N ASP A 746 -36.11 29.65 -8.49
CA ASP A 746 -35.90 31.03 -8.93
C ASP A 746 -36.42 31.30 -10.36
N ASN A 747 -36.82 30.25 -11.10
CA ASN A 747 -37.27 30.28 -12.50
C ASN A 747 -36.28 30.96 -13.47
N ARG A 748 -35.00 31.03 -13.10
CA ARG A 748 -33.94 31.66 -13.89
C ARG A 748 -32.73 30.76 -14.07
N THR A 749 -32.47 29.88 -13.11
CA THR A 749 -31.29 29.02 -13.09
C THR A 749 -31.66 27.59 -13.47
N ALA A 750 -31.14 27.15 -14.60
CA ALA A 750 -31.18 25.76 -15.01
C ALA A 750 -29.98 24.99 -14.44
N VAL A 751 -30.18 23.71 -14.13
CA VAL A 751 -29.11 22.79 -13.72
C VAL A 751 -28.99 21.66 -14.73
N LEU A 752 -27.79 21.46 -15.28
CA LEU A 752 -27.41 20.26 -16.00
C LEU A 752 -26.72 19.31 -15.02
N ALA A 753 -27.45 18.30 -14.53
CA ALA A 753 -26.89 17.20 -13.76
C ALA A 753 -26.31 16.14 -14.71
N LEU A 754 -24.99 16.01 -14.72
CA LEU A 754 -24.24 15.16 -15.64
C LEU A 754 -23.32 14.20 -14.87
N GLY A 755 -23.82 13.00 -14.60
CA GLY A 755 -23.07 12.00 -13.83
C GLY A 755 -21.94 11.32 -14.61
N SER A 756 -22.01 11.25 -15.94
CA SER A 756 -20.97 10.66 -16.77
C SER A 756 -21.04 11.13 -18.23
N PHE A 757 -19.91 11.15 -18.92
CA PHE A 757 -19.82 11.29 -20.39
C PHE A 757 -19.87 9.93 -21.10
N SER A 758 -20.34 8.87 -20.43
CA SER A 758 -20.49 7.52 -20.98
C SER A 758 -21.96 7.20 -21.31
N GLY A 759 -22.20 6.00 -21.86
CA GLY A 759 -23.53 5.54 -22.27
C GLY A 759 -23.72 5.55 -23.79
N SER A 760 -24.96 5.60 -24.25
CA SER A 760 -25.27 5.70 -25.68
C SER A 760 -24.81 7.04 -26.23
N PHE A 761 -23.82 7.02 -27.13
CA PHE A 761 -23.20 8.22 -27.68
C PHE A 761 -24.25 9.17 -28.29
N ALA A 762 -25.14 8.62 -29.13
CA ALA A 762 -26.17 9.39 -29.82
C ALA A 762 -27.20 9.98 -28.83
N ASP A 763 -27.63 9.21 -27.83
CA ASP A 763 -28.63 9.68 -26.87
C ASP A 763 -28.09 10.78 -25.96
N VAL A 764 -26.83 10.68 -25.53
CA VAL A 764 -26.19 11.74 -24.73
C VAL A 764 -25.98 13.00 -25.58
N GLN A 765 -25.50 12.85 -26.82
CA GLN A 765 -25.32 13.98 -27.73
C GLN A 765 -26.64 14.73 -27.96
N LYS A 766 -27.72 13.99 -28.24
CA LYS A 766 -29.08 14.52 -28.40
C LYS A 766 -29.60 15.15 -27.11
N GLY A 767 -29.45 14.47 -25.98
CA GLY A 767 -29.90 14.95 -24.67
C GLY A 767 -29.26 16.27 -24.25
N ILE A 768 -27.99 16.50 -24.56
CA ILE A 768 -27.31 17.79 -24.33
C ILE A 768 -28.00 18.91 -25.11
N LEU A 769 -28.24 18.72 -26.41
CA LEU A 769 -28.81 19.76 -27.27
C LEU A 769 -30.27 20.02 -26.94
N ASP A 770 -31.09 18.97 -26.88
CA ASP A 770 -32.51 19.06 -26.56
C ASP A 770 -32.72 19.70 -25.18
N GLY A 771 -31.88 19.34 -24.21
CA GLY A 771 -31.96 19.87 -22.85
C GLY A 771 -31.59 21.34 -22.73
N VAL A 772 -30.51 21.78 -23.38
CA VAL A 772 -30.16 23.21 -23.43
C VAL A 772 -31.30 24.03 -24.06
N ASN A 773 -31.87 23.56 -25.17
CA ASN A 773 -33.00 24.25 -25.81
C ASN A 773 -34.23 24.29 -24.89
N ALA A 774 -34.59 23.17 -24.27
CA ALA A 774 -35.75 23.09 -23.38
C ALA A 774 -35.66 24.03 -22.17
N VAL A 775 -34.49 24.17 -21.55
CA VAL A 775 -34.33 25.10 -20.42
C VAL A 775 -34.33 26.57 -20.87
N LYS A 776 -33.82 26.86 -22.06
CA LYS A 776 -33.90 28.21 -22.66
C LYS A 776 -35.34 28.60 -22.99
N GLU A 777 -36.13 27.68 -23.54
CA GLU A 777 -37.57 27.88 -23.80
C GLU A 777 -38.35 28.15 -22.51
N LYS A 778 -37.93 27.55 -21.39
CA LYS A 778 -38.49 27.83 -20.05
C LYS A 778 -37.97 29.11 -19.39
N GLY A 779 -37.15 29.90 -20.08
CA GLY A 779 -36.70 31.22 -19.61
C GLY A 779 -35.38 31.22 -18.82
N ALA A 780 -34.61 30.13 -18.84
CA ALA A 780 -33.33 30.09 -18.13
C ALA A 780 -32.35 31.16 -18.64
N THR A 781 -31.82 31.95 -17.71
CA THR A 781 -30.77 32.95 -17.94
C THR A 781 -29.42 32.51 -17.41
N HIS A 782 -29.40 31.58 -16.44
CA HIS A 782 -28.21 30.98 -15.85
C HIS A 782 -28.19 29.46 -16.06
N LEU A 783 -26.99 28.89 -16.18
CA LEU A 783 -26.79 27.45 -16.28
C LEU A 783 -25.71 27.01 -15.27
N LEU A 784 -26.12 26.20 -14.31
CA LEU A 784 -25.22 25.47 -13.42
C LEU A 784 -24.98 24.06 -14.00
N VAL A 785 -23.76 23.77 -14.41
CA VAL A 785 -23.36 22.44 -14.86
C VAL A 785 -22.81 21.68 -13.66
N ASP A 786 -23.64 20.80 -13.13
CA ASP A 786 -23.26 19.82 -12.12
C ASP A 786 -22.60 18.62 -12.82
N VAL A 787 -21.27 18.65 -12.93
CA VAL A 787 -20.48 17.56 -13.51
C VAL A 787 -19.97 16.58 -12.46
N GLY A 788 -20.50 16.63 -11.24
CA GLY A 788 -19.71 16.11 -10.13
C GLY A 788 -19.99 16.66 -8.75
N SER A 789 -21.04 17.43 -8.50
CA SER A 789 -21.30 18.20 -7.27
C SER A 789 -20.92 17.43 -6.03
N GLN A 790 -21.32 16.16 -6.00
CA GLN A 790 -20.65 15.08 -5.27
C GLN A 790 -20.43 13.82 -6.16
N THR A 791 -20.58 13.96 -7.48
CA THR A 791 -20.95 12.89 -8.43
C THR A 791 -19.84 12.11 -9.11
N ASN A 792 -18.61 12.19 -8.63
CA ASN A 792 -17.51 11.28 -9.01
C ASN A 792 -17.52 10.90 -10.50
N ASN A 793 -17.48 11.90 -11.36
CA ASN A 793 -17.57 11.67 -12.79
C ASN A 793 -16.23 11.10 -13.27
N GLY A 794 -16.24 9.78 -13.51
CA GLY A 794 -15.05 9.03 -13.92
C GLY A 794 -14.67 9.24 -15.38
N GLY A 795 -15.29 10.17 -16.10
CA GLY A 795 -15.02 10.44 -17.51
C GLY A 795 -16.06 9.85 -18.45
N GLY A 796 -15.60 9.47 -19.65
CA GLY A 796 -16.38 8.87 -20.72
C GLY A 796 -15.83 9.24 -22.10
N TYR A 797 -16.71 9.41 -23.08
CA TYR A 797 -16.31 9.78 -24.44
C TYR A 797 -15.78 11.21 -24.51
N ILE A 798 -14.55 11.34 -25.01
CA ILE A 798 -13.87 12.62 -25.20
C ILE A 798 -14.70 13.54 -26.13
N CYS A 799 -15.28 12.98 -27.19
CA CYS A 799 -16.13 13.74 -28.10
C CYS A 799 -17.42 14.28 -27.49
N LEU A 800 -17.95 13.67 -26.42
CA LEU A 800 -19.16 14.18 -25.78
C LEU A 800 -18.84 15.40 -24.91
N ALA A 801 -17.66 15.42 -24.29
CA ALA A 801 -17.14 16.62 -23.64
C ALA A 801 -16.92 17.77 -24.64
N ALA A 802 -16.35 17.45 -25.81
CA ALA A 802 -16.21 18.40 -26.92
C ALA A 802 -17.56 18.92 -27.43
N TRP A 803 -18.53 18.02 -27.58
CA TRP A 803 -19.88 18.38 -28.00
C TRP A 803 -20.55 19.33 -26.99
N LEU A 804 -20.49 19.03 -25.70
CA LEU A 804 -21.02 19.93 -24.67
C LEU A 804 -20.35 21.31 -24.70
N HIS A 805 -19.02 21.36 -24.82
CA HIS A 805 -18.29 22.60 -25.02
C HIS A 805 -18.80 23.37 -26.24
N ARG A 806 -18.92 22.71 -27.40
CA ARG A 806 -19.37 23.33 -28.65
C ARG A 806 -20.82 23.85 -28.56
N VAL A 807 -21.70 23.13 -27.87
CA VAL A 807 -23.10 23.53 -27.66
C VAL A 807 -23.18 24.79 -26.80
N LEU A 808 -22.38 24.89 -25.74
CA LEU A 808 -22.40 26.03 -24.82
C LEU A 808 -21.63 27.25 -25.33
N ALA A 809 -20.52 27.04 -26.06
CA ALA A 809 -19.69 28.12 -26.57
C ALA A 809 -20.29 28.81 -27.83
N GLY A 810 -21.16 28.12 -28.58
CA GLY A 810 -21.63 28.59 -29.88
C GLY A 810 -20.53 28.60 -30.95
N PRO A 811 -20.78 29.14 -32.16
CA PRO A 811 -19.76 29.24 -33.21
C PRO A 811 -18.78 30.40 -32.95
N GLY A 812 -17.49 30.18 -33.22
CA GLY A 812 -16.43 31.17 -33.05
C GLY A 812 -15.03 30.57 -33.20
N PRO A 813 -13.97 31.39 -33.29
CA PRO A 813 -12.59 30.92 -33.34
C PRO A 813 -12.27 30.04 -32.12
N GLY A 814 -11.85 28.79 -32.38
CA GLY A 814 -11.50 27.82 -31.32
C GLY A 814 -12.70 27.20 -30.58
N SER A 815 -13.94 27.49 -31.02
CA SER A 815 -15.16 26.89 -30.45
C SER A 815 -15.56 25.58 -31.09
N GLU A 816 -15.16 25.34 -32.35
CA GLU A 816 -15.05 24.01 -32.97
C GLU A 816 -13.87 23.32 -32.29
N PRO A 817 -14.11 22.56 -31.20
CA PRO A 817 -13.02 22.03 -30.41
C PRO A 817 -12.34 20.95 -31.23
N GLN A 818 -11.01 20.92 -31.21
CA GLN A 818 -10.37 19.61 -31.29
C GLN A 818 -10.97 18.83 -30.12
N PRO A 819 -11.67 17.73 -30.39
CA PRO A 819 -12.51 17.09 -29.41
C PRO A 819 -11.77 16.50 -28.23
N GLY A 820 -10.47 16.27 -28.40
CA GLY A 820 -9.49 16.02 -27.37
C GLY A 820 -8.31 16.94 -27.59
N LEU A 821 -7.32 16.82 -26.73
CA LEU A 821 -6.04 17.47 -26.94
C LEU A 821 -5.29 16.73 -28.07
N ASP A 822 -4.51 17.46 -28.88
CA ASP A 822 -3.44 16.83 -29.65
C ASP A 822 -2.68 15.90 -28.71
N GLY A 823 -2.27 14.73 -29.17
CA GLY A 823 -1.70 13.72 -28.29
C GLY A 823 -0.51 12.98 -28.88
N SER A 824 0.14 12.22 -28.03
CA SER A 824 1.19 11.28 -28.42
C SER A 824 1.00 9.97 -27.68
N ILE A 825 1.32 8.88 -28.35
CA ILE A 825 1.31 7.54 -27.77
C ILE A 825 2.73 6.99 -27.66
N ARG A 826 2.91 5.98 -26.82
CA ARG A 826 4.21 5.32 -26.67
C ARG A 826 4.48 4.41 -27.87
N ALA A 827 5.61 4.60 -28.53
CA ALA A 827 5.99 3.94 -29.78
C ALA A 827 7.03 2.83 -29.54
N GLN A 828 6.75 1.90 -28.63
CA GLN A 828 7.64 0.77 -28.37
C GLN A 828 7.62 -0.26 -29.52
N ASP A 829 8.58 -1.19 -29.51
CA ASP A 829 8.83 -2.10 -30.64
C ASP A 829 7.61 -2.91 -31.06
N LEU A 830 6.82 -3.43 -30.11
CA LEU A 830 5.62 -4.21 -30.43
C LEU A 830 4.52 -3.35 -31.08
N ALA A 831 4.30 -2.13 -30.59
CA ALA A 831 3.36 -1.18 -31.20
C ALA A 831 3.77 -0.80 -32.63
N GLN A 832 5.07 -0.60 -32.86
CA GLN A 832 5.62 -0.35 -34.20
C GLN A 832 5.46 -1.56 -35.13
N LYS A 833 5.70 -2.78 -34.63
CA LYS A 833 5.46 -4.03 -35.39
C LYS A 833 4.00 -4.17 -35.82
N ILE A 834 3.05 -3.92 -34.90
CA ILE A 834 1.61 -3.95 -35.18
C ILE A 834 1.27 -2.94 -36.30
N THR A 835 1.68 -1.69 -36.15
CA THR A 835 1.38 -0.62 -37.12
C THR A 835 2.02 -0.91 -38.49
N THR A 836 3.27 -1.37 -38.51
CA THR A 836 3.98 -1.76 -39.73
C THR A 836 3.24 -2.87 -40.46
N LYS A 837 2.76 -3.87 -39.73
CA LYS A 837 2.00 -4.99 -40.31
C LYS A 837 0.70 -4.50 -40.97
N ILE A 838 -0.07 -3.64 -40.29
CA ILE A 838 -1.32 -3.06 -40.83
C ILE A 838 -1.05 -2.28 -42.12
N VAL A 839 -0.04 -1.40 -42.11
CA VAL A 839 0.35 -0.54 -43.23
C VAL A 839 0.85 -1.37 -44.43
N SER A 840 1.68 -2.39 -44.18
CA SER A 840 2.25 -3.25 -45.23
C SER A 840 1.20 -4.07 -45.99
N ASN A 841 0.09 -4.44 -45.34
CA ASN A 841 -1.01 -5.18 -45.95
C ASN A 841 -2.13 -4.26 -46.46
N ASN A 842 -1.88 -2.95 -46.57
CA ASN A 842 -2.82 -1.93 -47.02
C ASN A 842 -4.22 -2.07 -46.37
N THR A 843 -4.26 -2.23 -45.04
CA THR A 843 -5.45 -2.48 -44.19
C THR A 843 -6.15 -3.84 -44.30
N GLY A 844 -5.63 -4.79 -45.09
CA GLY A 844 -6.20 -6.15 -45.19
C GLY A 844 -6.27 -6.94 -43.87
N ILE A 845 -5.52 -6.52 -42.85
CA ILE A 845 -5.57 -7.07 -41.47
C ILE A 845 -6.73 -6.46 -40.67
N ASP A 846 -7.09 -5.22 -40.96
CA ASP A 846 -8.08 -4.45 -40.22
C ASP A 846 -9.08 -3.75 -41.15
N PRO A 847 -9.85 -4.51 -41.96
CA PRO A 847 -10.67 -3.95 -43.03
C PRO A 847 -11.84 -3.11 -42.52
N LYS A 848 -12.31 -3.33 -41.28
CA LYS A 848 -13.38 -2.55 -40.65
C LYS A 848 -12.88 -1.42 -39.75
N ARG A 849 -11.56 -1.18 -39.68
CA ARG A 849 -10.92 -0.12 -38.88
C ARG A 849 -11.17 -0.26 -37.37
N GLU A 850 -11.16 -1.49 -36.89
CA GLU A 850 -11.38 -1.82 -35.48
C GLU A 850 -10.12 -1.58 -34.63
N MET A 851 -8.92 -1.66 -35.21
CA MET A 851 -7.66 -1.52 -34.48
C MET A 851 -7.29 -0.05 -34.27
N LEU A 852 -6.89 0.34 -33.06
CA LEU A 852 -6.40 1.69 -32.78
C LEU A 852 -5.07 1.94 -33.49
N TYR A 853 -4.23 0.95 -33.73
CA TYR A 853 -3.00 1.16 -34.50
C TYR A 853 -3.20 1.41 -36.01
N ASN A 854 -4.44 1.31 -36.52
CA ASN A 854 -4.74 1.59 -37.93
C ASN A 854 -4.65 3.10 -38.24
N PRO A 855 -3.82 3.54 -39.21
CA PRO A 855 -3.68 4.96 -39.53
C PRO A 855 -4.99 5.65 -39.94
N LEU A 856 -5.94 4.92 -40.53
CA LEU A 856 -7.21 5.49 -40.96
C LEU A 856 -8.10 6.00 -39.80
N ASN A 857 -7.79 5.60 -38.56
CA ASN A 857 -8.48 6.06 -37.37
C ASN A 857 -7.98 7.43 -36.87
N TRP A 858 -6.85 7.93 -37.39
CA TRP A 858 -6.19 9.14 -36.89
C TRP A 858 -6.00 10.22 -37.94
N ARG A 859 -5.70 11.41 -37.44
CA ARG A 859 -5.40 12.61 -38.21
C ARG A 859 -4.13 13.28 -37.69
N ASP A 860 -3.55 14.13 -38.51
CA ASP A 860 -2.54 15.08 -38.03
C ASP A 860 -3.19 16.22 -37.21
N THR A 861 -2.35 17.06 -36.62
CA THR A 861 -2.76 18.22 -35.82
C THR A 861 -3.53 19.28 -36.63
N ASN A 862 -3.53 19.18 -37.97
CA ASN A 862 -4.29 20.03 -38.88
C ASN A 862 -5.60 19.36 -39.34
N SER A 863 -6.04 18.31 -38.65
CA SER A 863 -7.25 17.54 -38.94
C SER A 863 -7.24 16.80 -40.29
N LYS A 864 -6.07 16.60 -40.92
CA LYS A 864 -5.97 15.81 -42.15
C LYS A 864 -5.82 14.33 -41.82
N ARG A 865 -6.65 13.47 -42.42
CA ARG A 865 -6.59 12.01 -42.21
C ARG A 865 -5.27 11.44 -42.73
N PHE A 866 -4.70 10.50 -41.98
CA PHE A 866 -3.57 9.73 -42.46
C PHE A 866 -4.00 8.76 -43.58
N PRO A 867 -3.16 8.55 -44.62
CA PRO A 867 -3.44 7.56 -45.64
C PRO A 867 -3.19 6.14 -45.10
N ALA A 868 -3.82 5.14 -45.70
CA ALA A 868 -3.77 3.73 -45.28
C ALA A 868 -2.35 3.16 -45.20
N ASN A 869 -1.42 3.68 -46.00
CA ASN A 869 -0.03 3.26 -46.07
C ASN A 869 0.93 4.11 -45.22
N PHE A 870 0.43 5.02 -44.38
CA PHE A 870 1.26 5.86 -43.53
C PHE A 870 1.48 5.20 -42.17
N ASN A 871 2.75 4.94 -41.83
CA ASN A 871 3.12 4.48 -40.51
C ASN A 871 3.32 5.68 -39.58
N TRP A 872 2.27 5.98 -38.81
CA TRP A 872 2.24 7.11 -37.89
C TRP A 872 3.02 6.89 -36.58
N LEU A 873 3.76 5.78 -36.47
CA LEU A 873 4.72 5.51 -35.40
C LEU A 873 6.18 5.58 -35.88
N THR A 874 6.42 5.92 -37.15
CA THR A 874 7.76 5.91 -37.75
C THR A 874 8.07 7.21 -38.50
N PRO A 875 9.23 7.86 -38.26
CA PRO A 875 10.20 7.54 -37.21
C PRO A 875 9.62 7.86 -35.81
N PRO A 876 9.94 7.07 -34.77
CA PRO A 876 9.58 7.45 -33.41
C PRO A 876 10.35 8.70 -32.98
N ILE A 877 9.71 9.50 -32.13
CA ILE A 877 10.34 10.66 -31.49
C ILE A 877 10.96 10.20 -30.18
N ASP A 878 12.29 10.18 -30.12
CA ASP A 878 13.03 9.92 -28.89
C ASP A 878 12.84 11.08 -27.90
N ARG A 879 12.55 10.73 -26.64
CA ARG A 879 12.41 11.67 -25.53
C ARG A 879 13.21 11.17 -24.34
N GLN A 880 13.78 12.11 -23.60
CA GLN A 880 14.33 11.84 -22.27
C GLN A 880 13.28 12.25 -21.25
N VAL A 881 12.79 11.29 -20.48
CA VAL A 881 11.83 11.52 -19.38
C VAL A 881 12.50 11.03 -18.11
N ASN A 882 12.77 11.94 -17.17
CA ASN A 882 13.41 11.62 -15.89
C ASN A 882 14.72 10.82 -16.01
N GLY A 883 15.53 11.12 -17.03
CA GLY A 883 16.80 10.43 -17.29
C GLY A 883 16.67 9.06 -17.96
N VAL A 884 15.45 8.66 -18.34
CA VAL A 884 15.17 7.44 -19.11
C VAL A 884 14.81 7.80 -20.54
N ALA A 885 15.45 7.11 -21.50
CA ALA A 885 15.09 7.21 -22.90
C ALA A 885 13.74 6.52 -23.15
N ASP A 886 12.81 7.24 -23.76
CA ASP A 886 11.50 6.74 -24.15
C ASP A 886 11.17 7.17 -25.59
N ARG A 887 10.22 6.48 -26.23
CA ARG A 887 9.86 6.68 -27.63
C ARG A 887 8.39 6.96 -27.76
N PHE A 888 8.06 8.04 -28.47
CA PHE A 888 6.69 8.46 -28.70
C PHE A 888 6.39 8.57 -30.19
N SER A 889 5.11 8.54 -30.54
CA SER A 889 4.63 8.92 -31.86
C SER A 889 4.85 10.42 -32.09
N GLN A 890 4.81 10.82 -33.36
CA GLN A 890 4.46 12.20 -33.73
C GLN A 890 3.15 12.64 -33.07
N LYS A 891 2.95 13.96 -32.97
CA LYS A 891 1.68 14.51 -32.50
C LYS A 891 0.56 14.09 -33.45
N ILE A 892 -0.50 13.55 -32.88
CA ILE A 892 -1.72 13.14 -33.58
C ILE A 892 -2.88 13.97 -33.05
N GLY A 893 -3.81 14.33 -33.93
CA GLY A 893 -5.05 14.98 -33.55
C GLY A 893 -6.21 13.98 -33.45
N ASP A 894 -7.18 14.28 -32.59
CA ASP A 894 -8.53 13.73 -32.70
C ASP A 894 -9.43 14.72 -33.44
N ASP A 895 -10.43 14.22 -34.16
CA ASP A 895 -11.47 15.06 -34.77
C ASP A 895 -12.83 14.37 -34.63
N CYS A 896 -13.77 14.97 -33.90
CA CYS A 896 -15.12 14.45 -33.72
C CYS A 896 -16.12 15.16 -34.65
N ILE A 897 -15.59 15.92 -35.61
CA ILE A 897 -16.32 16.55 -36.69
C ILE A 897 -16.29 15.62 -37.93
N PRO A 898 -17.41 15.52 -38.67
CA PRO A 898 -18.71 16.15 -38.41
C PRO A 898 -19.43 15.51 -37.22
N TYR A 899 -20.13 16.36 -36.46
CA TYR A 899 -21.08 15.91 -35.44
C TYR A 899 -22.33 15.33 -36.12
N ASP A 900 -22.94 14.31 -35.52
CA ASP A 900 -24.18 13.72 -36.03
C ASP A 900 -25.38 14.69 -35.93
N LEU A 901 -25.29 15.71 -35.06
CA LEU A 901 -26.30 16.74 -34.87
C LEU A 901 -25.76 18.13 -35.21
N THR A 902 -26.65 19.04 -35.63
CA THR A 902 -26.29 20.44 -35.90
C THR A 902 -26.14 21.21 -34.59
N PRO A 903 -24.97 21.79 -34.28
CA PRO A 903 -24.80 22.58 -33.07
C PRO A 903 -25.50 23.95 -33.18
N PRO A 904 -25.77 24.62 -32.05
CA PRO A 904 -26.33 25.97 -32.05
C PRO A 904 -25.48 26.96 -32.85
N VAL A 905 -26.17 27.86 -33.58
CA VAL A 905 -25.58 28.96 -34.37
C VAL A 905 -25.30 30.21 -33.54
N THR A 906 -25.73 30.23 -32.28
CA THR A 906 -25.41 31.27 -31.28
C THR A 906 -25.12 30.59 -29.95
N LYS A 907 -24.40 31.27 -29.06
CA LYS A 907 -24.20 30.78 -27.69
C LYS A 907 -25.53 30.87 -26.91
N PRO A 908 -25.96 29.81 -26.21
CA PRO A 908 -27.25 29.79 -25.48
C PRO A 908 -27.24 30.61 -24.19
N PHE A 909 -26.07 30.81 -23.58
CA PHE A 909 -25.87 31.57 -22.35
C PHE A 909 -24.61 32.44 -22.46
N GLU A 910 -24.57 33.55 -21.74
CA GLU A 910 -23.35 34.32 -21.52
C GLU A 910 -22.39 33.53 -20.60
N PHE A 911 -21.07 33.60 -20.83
CA PHE A 911 -20.11 32.81 -20.04
C PHE A 911 -20.13 33.13 -18.55
N ASP A 912 -20.39 34.39 -18.18
CA ASP A 912 -20.57 34.82 -16.78
C ASP A 912 -21.80 34.20 -16.12
N ASN A 913 -22.75 33.72 -16.93
CA ASN A 913 -23.98 33.06 -16.49
C ASN A 913 -23.86 31.53 -16.51
N ILE A 914 -22.66 30.99 -16.77
CA ILE A 914 -22.36 29.57 -16.67
C ILE A 914 -21.45 29.34 -15.47
N ALA A 915 -21.75 28.32 -14.68
CA ALA A 915 -20.87 27.83 -13.63
C ALA A 915 -20.77 26.30 -13.71
N ILE A 916 -19.59 25.75 -13.43
CA ILE A 916 -19.33 24.32 -13.40
C ILE A 916 -18.97 23.94 -11.97
N MET A 917 -19.62 22.92 -11.42
CA MET A 917 -19.42 22.53 -10.03
C MET A 917 -19.14 21.03 -9.84
N ASN A 918 -18.29 20.70 -8.86
CA ASN A 918 -18.04 19.32 -8.41
C ASN A 918 -17.47 19.22 -6.98
N ASN A 919 -17.08 18.03 -6.53
CA ASN A 919 -16.31 17.78 -5.30
C ASN A 919 -14.80 17.51 -5.57
N GLY A 920 -14.24 18.03 -6.66
CA GLY A 920 -12.87 17.75 -7.10
C GLY A 920 -12.68 16.38 -7.76
N ARG A 921 -13.62 15.43 -7.62
CA ARG A 921 -13.58 14.10 -8.28
C ARG A 921 -14.09 14.17 -9.72
N CYS A 922 -13.37 14.93 -10.53
CA CYS A 922 -13.61 15.04 -11.94
C CYS A 922 -12.31 14.83 -12.71
N ALA A 923 -12.25 13.72 -13.43
CA ALA A 923 -11.11 13.36 -14.25
C ALA A 923 -11.52 13.20 -15.71
N SER A 924 -10.52 13.10 -16.58
CA SER A 924 -10.74 12.68 -17.96
C SER A 924 -11.67 13.65 -18.72
N SER A 925 -12.71 13.17 -19.40
CA SER A 925 -13.63 13.97 -20.23
C SER A 925 -14.30 15.11 -19.46
N CYS A 926 -14.65 14.92 -18.18
CA CYS A 926 -15.23 16.01 -17.39
C CYS A 926 -14.18 17.07 -17.04
N SER A 927 -12.93 16.65 -16.77
CA SER A 927 -11.81 17.54 -16.47
C SER A 927 -11.45 18.35 -17.72
N LEU A 928 -11.35 17.68 -18.88
CA LEU A 928 -11.15 18.31 -20.17
C LEU A 928 -12.19 19.38 -20.48
N PHE A 929 -13.49 19.07 -20.32
CA PHE A 929 -14.57 20.04 -20.51
C PHE A 929 -14.41 21.24 -19.56
N THR A 930 -14.20 20.97 -18.28
CA THR A 930 -14.13 22.02 -17.25
C THR A 930 -12.94 22.94 -17.45
N ILE A 931 -11.75 22.37 -17.69
CA ILE A 931 -10.51 23.11 -17.94
C ILE A 931 -10.62 23.90 -19.24
N SER A 932 -11.21 23.33 -20.29
CA SER A 932 -11.43 24.05 -21.55
C SER A 932 -12.31 25.28 -21.36
N MET A 933 -13.44 25.12 -20.67
CA MET A 933 -14.39 26.21 -20.39
C MET A 933 -13.76 27.28 -19.50
N ARG A 934 -12.99 26.87 -18.49
CA ARG A 934 -12.28 27.79 -17.59
C ARG A 934 -11.19 28.57 -18.32
N THR A 935 -10.33 27.88 -19.06
CA THR A 935 -9.12 28.46 -19.67
C THR A 935 -9.45 29.34 -20.88
N LYS A 936 -10.40 28.93 -21.73
CA LYS A 936 -10.74 29.67 -22.95
C LYS A 936 -11.73 30.81 -22.71
N TYR A 937 -12.65 30.64 -21.75
CA TYR A 937 -13.80 31.54 -21.59
C TYR A 937 -13.96 32.09 -20.17
N ASN A 938 -13.05 31.77 -19.25
CA ASN A 938 -13.09 32.25 -17.85
C ASN A 938 -14.38 31.86 -17.10
N VAL A 939 -15.03 30.76 -17.50
CA VAL A 939 -16.24 30.23 -16.83
C VAL A 939 -15.94 29.92 -15.36
N LYS A 940 -16.94 30.13 -14.48
CA LYS A 940 -16.80 29.93 -13.04
C LYS A 940 -16.67 28.44 -12.70
N THR A 941 -15.72 28.09 -11.84
CA THR A 941 -15.52 26.71 -11.36
C THR A 941 -15.60 26.64 -9.84
N VAL A 942 -16.44 25.73 -9.32
CA VAL A 942 -16.72 25.55 -7.89
C VAL A 942 -16.44 24.12 -7.45
N VAL A 943 -15.51 23.95 -6.51
CA VAL A 943 -15.39 22.71 -5.74
C VAL A 943 -16.16 22.86 -4.42
N VAL A 944 -16.87 21.82 -4.00
CA VAL A 944 -17.55 21.78 -2.71
C VAL A 944 -16.89 20.80 -1.74
N GLY A 945 -16.86 21.18 -0.46
CA GLY A 945 -16.25 20.37 0.61
C GLY A 945 -14.73 20.31 0.53
N GLY A 946 -14.17 19.25 1.11
CA GLY A 946 -12.73 18.99 1.18
C GLY A 946 -12.07 19.53 2.45
N LYS A 947 -10.78 19.21 2.61
CA LYS A 947 -10.00 19.56 3.81
C LYS A 947 -9.82 21.08 3.92
N PRO A 948 -10.24 21.72 5.02
CA PRO A 948 -10.05 23.15 5.24
C PRO A 948 -8.58 23.56 5.11
N GLY A 949 -8.33 24.73 4.51
CA GLY A 949 -6.97 25.24 4.32
C GLY A 949 -6.19 24.61 3.16
N THR A 950 -6.81 23.71 2.37
CA THR A 950 -6.19 23.14 1.17
C THR A 950 -6.82 23.69 -0.11
N THR A 951 -5.99 23.96 -1.13
CA THR A 951 -6.48 24.41 -2.44
C THR A 951 -7.09 23.24 -3.20
N GLN A 952 -8.41 23.26 -3.36
CA GLN A 952 -9.15 22.26 -4.11
C GLN A 952 -8.89 22.38 -5.62
N GLN A 953 -8.83 21.23 -6.30
CA GLN A 953 -8.38 21.12 -7.68
C GLN A 953 -9.42 20.42 -8.56
N TYR A 954 -9.40 20.75 -9.85
CA TYR A 954 -10.00 19.97 -10.93
C TYR A 954 -8.93 19.09 -11.59
N CYS A 955 -8.23 18.29 -10.78
CA CYS A 955 -7.03 17.57 -11.21
C CYS A 955 -7.28 16.05 -11.25
N GLY A 956 -7.69 15.58 -12.42
CA GLY A 956 -7.42 14.24 -12.92
C GLY A 956 -6.87 14.33 -14.35
N VAL A 957 -6.22 13.27 -14.84
CA VAL A 957 -5.62 13.20 -16.19
C VAL A 957 -6.56 13.81 -17.25
N VAL A 958 -6.04 14.80 -17.98
CA VAL A 958 -6.83 15.69 -18.84
C VAL A 958 -6.57 15.36 -20.31
N GLY A 959 -7.62 15.09 -21.09
CA GLY A 959 -7.52 15.02 -22.55
C GLY A 959 -6.75 13.83 -23.13
N GLY A 960 -6.10 13.01 -22.30
CA GLY A 960 -5.56 11.70 -22.68
C GLY A 960 -6.64 10.65 -22.94
N GLN A 961 -6.25 9.50 -23.50
CA GLN A 961 -7.13 8.35 -23.79
C GLN A 961 -6.72 7.15 -22.94
N SER A 962 -7.69 6.49 -22.30
CA SER A 962 -7.45 5.26 -21.55
C SER A 962 -7.90 4.02 -22.31
N LEU A 963 -7.21 2.92 -22.07
CA LEU A 963 -7.50 1.59 -22.58
C LEU A 963 -7.34 0.57 -21.47
N ASN A 964 -7.56 -0.70 -21.81
CA ASN A 964 -7.31 -1.83 -20.95
C ASN A 964 -6.49 -2.91 -21.65
N PHE A 965 -5.99 -3.85 -20.87
CA PHE A 965 -5.26 -5.01 -21.34
C PHE A 965 -6.02 -5.78 -22.43
N ALA A 966 -7.32 -6.05 -22.25
CA ALA A 966 -8.12 -6.79 -23.22
C ALA A 966 -8.11 -6.14 -24.62
N THR A 967 -8.15 -4.80 -24.70
CA THR A 967 -8.06 -4.07 -25.96
C THR A 967 -6.69 -4.22 -26.62
N ILE A 968 -5.60 -4.10 -25.85
CA ILE A 968 -4.24 -4.31 -26.34
C ILE A 968 -4.04 -5.74 -26.82
N ASP A 969 -4.54 -6.71 -26.06
CA ASP A 969 -4.46 -8.13 -26.37
C ASP A 969 -5.25 -8.48 -27.65
N SER A 970 -6.43 -7.88 -27.84
CA SER A 970 -7.18 -7.97 -29.10
C SER A 970 -6.38 -7.47 -30.30
N GLU A 971 -5.64 -6.36 -30.16
CA GLU A 971 -4.80 -5.84 -31.25
C GLU A 971 -3.59 -6.75 -31.55
N VAL A 972 -2.94 -7.27 -30.50
CA VAL A 972 -1.83 -8.24 -30.64
C VAL A 972 -2.31 -9.53 -31.32
N LYS A 973 -3.46 -10.06 -30.93
CA LYS A 973 -4.07 -11.26 -31.52
C LYS A 973 -4.50 -11.04 -32.97
N THR A 974 -5.14 -9.91 -33.27
CA THR A 974 -5.57 -9.56 -34.63
C THR A 974 -4.37 -9.40 -35.57
N ALA A 975 -3.27 -8.81 -35.10
CA ALA A 975 -2.04 -8.66 -35.88
C ALA A 975 -1.19 -9.94 -35.97
N GLY A 976 -1.52 -10.98 -35.19
CA GLY A 976 -0.79 -12.26 -35.19
C GLY A 976 0.53 -12.25 -34.43
N PHE A 977 0.68 -11.39 -33.41
CA PHE A 977 1.93 -11.23 -32.65
C PHE A 977 1.92 -11.89 -31.27
N LYS A 978 0.96 -12.77 -30.95
CA LYS A 978 0.88 -13.39 -29.60
C LYS A 978 2.08 -14.27 -29.26
N SER A 979 2.80 -14.78 -30.26
CA SER A 979 4.06 -15.52 -30.08
C SER A 979 5.31 -14.63 -29.96
N ASP A 980 5.18 -13.31 -30.07
CA ASP A 980 6.30 -12.37 -29.89
C ASP A 980 6.68 -12.30 -28.41
N LEU A 981 7.98 -12.28 -28.10
CA LEU A 981 8.47 -12.24 -26.71
C LEU A 981 8.01 -10.99 -25.96
N LEU A 982 7.76 -9.88 -26.67
CA LEU A 982 7.28 -8.62 -26.11
C LEU A 982 5.77 -8.64 -25.84
N ALA A 983 5.03 -9.61 -26.39
CA ALA A 983 3.59 -9.70 -26.18
C ALA A 983 3.28 -10.10 -24.72
N PRO A 984 2.35 -9.39 -24.05
CA PRO A 984 1.77 -9.88 -22.80
C PRO A 984 1.14 -11.27 -23.03
N PRO A 985 1.27 -12.24 -22.10
CA PRO A 985 0.48 -13.45 -22.14
C PRO A 985 -1.00 -13.17 -21.83
N ASP A 986 -1.86 -14.20 -21.87
CA ASP A 986 -3.25 -14.07 -21.38
C ASP A 986 -3.27 -14.22 -19.85
N PHE A 987 -4.14 -13.48 -19.17
CA PHE A 987 -4.41 -13.69 -17.76
C PHE A 987 -5.05 -15.06 -17.54
N ILE A 988 -4.64 -15.75 -16.48
CA ILE A 988 -5.28 -17.00 -16.03
C ILE A 988 -6.38 -16.77 -14.99
N THR A 989 -6.38 -15.60 -14.33
CA THR A 989 -7.43 -15.15 -13.40
C THR A 989 -8.28 -14.05 -14.02
N ASP A 990 -9.49 -13.88 -13.51
CA ASP A 990 -10.41 -12.81 -13.92
C ASP A 990 -9.91 -11.44 -13.45
N SER A 991 -8.94 -10.91 -14.18
CA SER A 991 -8.26 -9.65 -13.88
C SER A 991 -8.57 -8.58 -14.92
N TYR A 992 -8.58 -7.33 -14.48
CA TYR A 992 -8.63 -6.15 -15.32
C TYR A 992 -7.39 -5.30 -15.07
N GLN A 993 -6.77 -4.83 -16.14
CA GLN A 993 -5.69 -3.86 -16.07
C GLN A 993 -5.99 -2.69 -16.99
N GLY A 994 -6.08 -1.48 -16.42
CA GLY A 994 -6.19 -0.24 -17.17
C GLY A 994 -4.84 0.38 -17.49
N ILE A 995 -4.80 1.18 -18.55
CA ILE A 995 -3.65 2.02 -18.92
C ILE A 995 -4.10 3.36 -19.50
N THR A 996 -3.36 4.43 -19.20
CA THR A 996 -3.27 5.63 -20.05
C THR A 996 -2.49 5.28 -21.33
N TRP A 997 -3.16 5.25 -22.48
CA TRP A 997 -2.56 4.87 -23.77
C TRP A 997 -2.12 6.09 -24.61
N LYS A 998 -2.75 7.24 -24.40
CA LYS A 998 -2.41 8.51 -25.05
C LYS A 998 -2.36 9.64 -24.02
N LEU A 999 -1.31 10.46 -24.08
CA LEU A 999 -1.24 11.73 -23.34
C LEU A 999 -1.65 12.90 -24.24
N GLY A 1000 -2.36 13.87 -23.69
CA GLY A 1000 -2.81 15.10 -24.32
C GLY A 1000 -1.86 16.27 -24.06
N TYR A 1001 -1.57 17.06 -25.10
CA TYR A 1001 -0.82 18.30 -24.98
C TYR A 1001 -1.70 19.44 -24.47
N SER A 1002 -1.10 20.30 -23.68
CA SER A 1002 -1.77 21.39 -23.00
C SER A 1002 -2.46 22.39 -23.92
N ILE A 1003 -3.64 22.85 -23.50
CA ILE A 1003 -4.43 23.89 -24.20
C ILE A 1003 -3.65 25.20 -24.28
N LEU A 1004 -2.84 25.50 -23.25
CA LEU A 1004 -2.08 26.76 -23.13
C LEU A 1004 -0.65 26.67 -23.67
N ASP A 1005 -0.14 25.45 -23.84
CA ASP A 1005 1.25 25.19 -24.21
C ASP A 1005 1.30 23.86 -24.94
N ALA A 1006 1.29 23.92 -26.26
CA ALA A 1006 1.25 22.75 -27.12
C ALA A 1006 2.50 21.85 -27.00
N ASN A 1007 3.54 22.24 -26.25
CA ASN A 1007 4.78 21.48 -26.12
C ASN A 1007 4.91 20.71 -24.80
N SER A 1008 4.00 20.91 -23.85
CA SER A 1008 3.94 20.15 -22.59
C SER A 1008 2.65 19.35 -22.48
N PHE A 1009 2.70 18.24 -21.76
CA PHE A 1009 1.51 17.41 -21.49
C PHE A 1009 0.62 18.09 -20.44
N GLU A 1010 -0.70 17.98 -20.62
CA GLU A 1010 -1.70 18.55 -19.72
C GLU A 1010 -1.86 17.71 -18.44
N GLU A 1011 -1.61 16.40 -18.52
CA GLU A 1011 -1.75 15.45 -17.41
C GLU A 1011 -0.87 15.75 -16.19
N PHE A 1012 0.10 16.64 -16.31
CA PHE A 1012 1.01 16.98 -15.21
C PHE A 1012 0.86 18.44 -14.76
N LYS A 1013 -0.29 19.05 -15.03
CA LYS A 1013 -0.59 20.44 -14.69
C LYS A 1013 -1.61 20.58 -13.58
N THR A 1014 -1.62 21.75 -12.94
CA THR A 1014 -2.55 22.10 -11.87
C THR A 1014 -3.69 22.96 -12.39
N HIS A 1015 -4.90 22.69 -11.88
CA HIS A 1015 -6.12 23.39 -12.26
C HIS A 1015 -6.95 23.69 -11.00
N PRO A 1016 -6.57 24.72 -10.23
CA PRO A 1016 -7.29 25.07 -9.01
C PRO A 1016 -8.71 25.53 -9.34
N ALA A 1017 -9.66 25.16 -8.49
CA ALA A 1017 -11.00 25.70 -8.53
C ALA A 1017 -10.98 27.21 -8.27
N GLN A 1018 -11.85 27.97 -8.95
CA GLN A 1018 -11.98 29.40 -8.67
C GLN A 1018 -12.61 29.63 -7.28
N PHE A 1019 -13.57 28.78 -6.91
CA PHE A 1019 -14.25 28.83 -5.63
C PHE A 1019 -14.19 27.47 -4.94
N SER A 1020 -13.97 27.49 -3.63
CA SER A 1020 -14.16 26.33 -2.75
C SER A 1020 -15.25 26.68 -1.74
N PHE A 1021 -16.39 25.99 -1.80
CA PHE A 1021 -17.52 26.25 -0.91
C PHE A 1021 -17.70 25.12 0.10
N PRO A 1022 -17.88 25.43 1.40
CA PRO A 1022 -18.12 24.40 2.40
C PRO A 1022 -19.51 23.79 2.24
N LEU A 1023 -19.64 22.52 2.62
CA LEU A 1023 -20.94 21.87 2.74
C LEU A 1023 -21.57 22.23 4.09
N LEU A 1024 -22.89 22.36 4.10
CA LEU A 1024 -23.70 22.54 5.30
C LEU A 1024 -24.47 21.25 5.59
N PRO A 1025 -24.92 21.04 6.85
CA PRO A 1025 -25.83 19.93 7.17
C PRO A 1025 -27.09 19.89 6.28
N SER A 1026 -27.55 21.04 5.78
CA SER A 1026 -28.71 21.13 4.89
C SER A 1026 -28.40 20.85 3.41
N THR A 1027 -27.13 20.88 2.99
CA THR A 1027 -26.73 20.75 1.58
C THR A 1027 -25.94 19.48 1.29
N VAL A 1028 -25.36 18.83 2.30
CA VAL A 1028 -24.65 17.56 2.14
C VAL A 1028 -25.58 16.48 1.61
N ASN A 1029 -25.14 15.77 0.58
CA ASN A 1029 -25.90 14.74 -0.15
C ASN A 1029 -27.32 15.14 -0.60
N ASN A 1030 -27.62 16.44 -0.67
CA ASN A 1030 -28.89 16.98 -1.10
C ASN A 1030 -28.67 17.85 -2.36
N PRO A 1031 -28.84 17.29 -3.57
CA PRO A 1031 -28.48 17.97 -4.80
C PRO A 1031 -29.23 19.28 -4.98
N VAL A 1032 -30.55 19.27 -4.74
CA VAL A 1032 -31.40 20.46 -4.94
C VAL A 1032 -31.02 21.57 -3.96
N ALA A 1033 -30.79 21.24 -2.68
CA ALA A 1033 -30.38 22.24 -1.70
C ALA A 1033 -28.99 22.81 -2.01
N LEU A 1034 -28.06 21.96 -2.46
CA LEU A 1034 -26.72 22.37 -2.85
C LEU A 1034 -26.72 23.27 -4.09
N TRP A 1035 -27.48 22.92 -5.12
CA TRP A 1035 -27.61 23.74 -6.33
C TRP A 1035 -28.15 25.14 -6.01
N LYS A 1036 -29.15 25.22 -5.13
CA LYS A 1036 -29.72 26.51 -4.68
C LYS A 1036 -28.70 27.35 -3.91
N ASP A 1037 -27.96 26.74 -2.98
CA ASP A 1037 -26.95 27.45 -2.20
C ASP A 1037 -25.85 28.02 -3.12
N ILE A 1038 -25.40 27.23 -4.10
CA ILE A 1038 -24.36 27.66 -5.05
C ILE A 1038 -24.88 28.73 -5.99
N ALA A 1039 -26.06 28.56 -6.57
CA ALA A 1039 -26.67 29.56 -7.44
C ALA A 1039 -26.79 30.90 -6.71
N LYS A 1040 -27.24 30.89 -5.44
CA LYS A 1040 -27.36 32.08 -4.60
C LYS A 1040 -26.00 32.75 -4.33
N ARG A 1041 -24.93 31.98 -4.11
CA ARG A 1041 -23.57 32.52 -3.88
C ARG A 1041 -22.96 33.13 -5.15
N LEU A 1042 -23.21 32.52 -6.30
CA LEU A 1042 -22.62 32.94 -7.57
C LEU A 1042 -23.41 34.07 -8.27
N TRP A 1043 -24.73 34.05 -8.11
CA TRP A 1043 -25.67 34.98 -8.74
C TRP A 1043 -26.67 35.50 -7.69
N PRO A 1044 -26.25 36.41 -6.79
CA PRO A 1044 -27.09 36.90 -5.70
C PRO A 1044 -28.21 37.88 -6.13
N ASN A 1045 -28.20 38.33 -7.38
CA ASN A 1045 -29.16 39.28 -7.98
C ASN A 1045 -30.02 38.58 -9.05
#